data_AF-A0A1H0TE81-F1
#
_entry.id   AF-A0A1H0TE81-F1
#
_cell.length_a   1.000
_cell.length_b   1.000
_cell.length_c   1.000
_cell.angle_alpha   90.00
_cell.angle_beta   90.00
_cell.angle_gamma   90.00
#
_symmetry.space_group_name_H-M   'P 1'
#
loop_
_entity.id
_entity.type
_entity.pdbx_description
1 polymer ?
#
loop_
_entity_poly.entity_id
_entity_poly.type
_entity_poly.pdbx_seq_one_letter_code
_entity_poly.pdbx_strand_id
1 'polypeptide(L)'
;MTVAEIQVDQRVIGIDSRRFASVEKALVELITNSDDSYARLEKAGASVTGRIHVGYERHHAGAVLMVSDQAEGMSFEQAGRILSYGGAHSPLARGEGAGRGYFGRGLKQAIFGLGHGWIETIQNGRFTRIDVFRGENGGYLYDDDGADRRAFPADYARLGIPAGDIDAGAAGNGTRVTIVVDNPHVTITQHATLLQSLSDNIYLRDVLDRREVELVHGRPGAEDYGSENIRFHEPPATVLLGPDQPGSFSLDGEEFPFTVTLKRARDVELTLKGDERTAGLVVESGMAVLDCQLFEYENQVGTEYLFGTVRCPALTEMLGRGKAIISDEREGLNLKDPFVAAFSRAVSRMIAGPVQAEKEKLTHLERATTSGRTAEMIEHLLQHMSEAAVIDLGLETGPPLRNGDGSAAVAPPAALRFTTPFYYRPPGHPFHVALLLDPGQLPDAETLTFELALPGSLRIDPAPAPVPVSALGDTRRIEWTMAGERAGEHGEITVRAGDCWALCEIVIAEHASRRSADQPPHHAIAADASAQQAAAHREVHRPSRDHGVDLFTGYDFRTLHNSADRAVYSPAERKVIINTGAPTVQLYVDGRGRFRDSARLLLAELFLDVISDELARRRVEQHGHAGDLKAFQAAKRDIIRRYGSDIHRTFLG
;
A
#
# COMPACT_ATOMS: atom_id res chain seq x y z
N MET A 1 -0.25 -7.00 32.25
CA MET A 1 -1.48 -6.89 31.45
C MET A 1 -2.32 -5.75 31.98
N THR A 2 -2.19 -4.59 31.35
CA THR A 2 -2.88 -3.33 31.66
C THR A 2 -3.46 -2.81 30.36
N VAL A 3 -4.64 -3.30 29.97
CA VAL A 3 -5.31 -2.82 28.76
C VAL A 3 -5.79 -1.40 29.01
N ALA A 4 -5.39 -0.46 28.16
CA ALA A 4 -5.74 0.94 28.28
C ALA A 4 -6.15 1.54 26.93
N GLU A 5 -7.12 2.45 26.96
CA GLU A 5 -7.48 3.30 25.83
C GLU A 5 -6.41 4.38 25.62
N ILE A 6 -6.04 4.62 24.36
CA ILE A 6 -5.16 5.71 24.00
C ILE A 6 -5.91 7.03 24.22
N GLN A 7 -5.41 7.84 25.17
CA GLN A 7 -6.11 8.97 25.80
C GLN A 7 -6.30 10.18 24.86
N VAL A 8 -7.28 10.08 23.96
CA VAL A 8 -7.58 11.03 22.86
C VAL A 8 -9.05 10.97 22.49
N ASP A 9 -9.54 12.00 21.81
CA ASP A 9 -10.66 11.86 20.90
C ASP A 9 -10.34 10.82 19.81
N GLN A 10 -10.97 9.64 19.93
CA GLN A 10 -10.77 8.47 19.07
C GLN A 10 -11.03 8.79 17.58
N ARG A 11 -11.87 9.80 17.29
CA ARG A 11 -12.21 10.22 15.92
C ARG A 11 -10.99 10.77 15.19
N VAL A 12 -10.08 11.45 15.89
CA VAL A 12 -8.86 12.00 15.30
C VAL A 12 -7.89 10.87 14.95
N ILE A 13 -7.75 9.87 15.82
CA ILE A 13 -6.97 8.65 15.52
C ILE A 13 -7.54 7.94 14.29
N GLY A 14 -8.87 7.85 14.17
CA GLY A 14 -9.54 7.24 13.01
C GLY A 14 -9.40 8.04 11.70
N ILE A 15 -9.32 9.37 11.75
CA ILE A 15 -9.03 10.20 10.57
C ILE A 15 -7.57 10.01 10.14
N ASP A 16 -6.63 10.13 11.08
CA ASP A 16 -5.20 9.99 10.79
C ASP A 16 -4.84 8.59 10.30
N SER A 17 -5.30 7.53 10.96
CA SER A 17 -4.95 6.14 10.62
C SER A 17 -5.43 5.76 9.21
N ARG A 18 -6.55 6.33 8.73
CA ARG A 18 -7.03 6.12 7.35
C ARG A 18 -6.10 6.74 6.30
N ARG A 19 -5.30 7.75 6.65
CA ARG A 19 -4.26 8.33 5.76
C ARG A 19 -3.00 7.44 5.66
N PHE A 20 -2.82 6.51 6.60
CA PHE A 20 -1.70 5.56 6.67
C PHE A 20 -2.08 4.13 6.24
N ALA A 21 -3.23 3.95 5.57
CA ALA A 21 -3.72 2.67 5.05
C ALA A 21 -2.98 2.20 3.77
N SER A 22 -1.65 2.15 3.81
CA SER A 22 -0.75 1.69 2.74
C SER A 22 0.51 1.08 3.36
N VAL A 23 0.91 -0.10 2.87
CA VAL A 23 2.11 -0.81 3.32
C VAL A 23 3.36 0.02 3.07
N GLU A 24 3.43 0.67 1.91
CA GLU A 24 4.52 1.55 1.49
C GLU A 24 4.66 2.72 2.46
N LYS A 25 3.56 3.45 2.74
CA LYS A 25 3.58 4.61 3.65
C LYS A 25 3.96 4.23 5.08
N ALA A 26 3.52 3.07 5.55
CA ALA A 26 3.91 2.53 6.85
C ALA A 26 5.40 2.20 6.91
N LEU A 27 5.94 1.48 5.91
CA LEU A 27 7.35 1.12 5.88
C LEU A 27 8.27 2.35 5.72
N VAL A 28 7.92 3.32 4.88
CA VAL A 28 8.64 4.60 4.77
C VAL A 28 8.68 5.33 6.10
N GLU A 29 7.55 5.40 6.82
CA GLU A 29 7.49 6.00 8.16
C GLU A 29 8.37 5.23 9.16
N LEU A 30 8.31 3.90 9.19
CA LEU A 30 9.12 3.11 10.12
C LEU A 30 10.64 3.22 9.85
N ILE A 31 11.05 3.11 8.58
CA ILE A 31 12.46 3.26 8.16
C ILE A 31 12.99 4.66 8.53
N THR A 32 12.21 5.71 8.31
CA THR A 32 12.61 7.08 8.69
C THR A 32 12.64 7.29 10.21
N ASN A 33 11.81 6.61 11.00
CA ASN A 33 11.92 6.67 12.47
C ASN A 33 13.20 5.98 12.99
N SER A 34 13.65 4.89 12.34
CA SER A 34 14.95 4.24 12.65
C SER A 34 16.15 5.09 12.21
N ASP A 35 16.09 5.75 11.04
CA ASP A 35 17.10 6.72 10.61
C ASP A 35 17.20 7.92 11.56
N ASP A 36 16.05 8.49 11.97
CA ASP A 36 15.97 9.56 12.97
C ASP A 36 16.64 9.14 14.30
N SER A 37 16.61 7.85 14.68
CA SER A 37 17.27 7.31 15.87
C SER A 37 18.79 7.17 15.69
N TYR A 38 19.26 6.64 14.56
CA TYR A 38 20.69 6.64 14.24
C TYR A 38 21.27 8.06 14.17
N ALA A 39 20.55 9.01 13.57
CA ALA A 39 20.96 10.41 13.49
C ALA A 39 21.11 11.08 14.87
N ARG A 40 20.36 10.64 15.90
CA ARG A 40 20.56 11.10 17.28
C ARG A 40 21.85 10.57 17.89
N LEU A 41 22.18 9.29 17.65
CA LEU A 41 23.43 8.68 18.10
C LEU A 41 24.66 9.29 17.40
N GLU A 42 24.59 9.50 16.09
CA GLU A 42 25.64 10.16 15.29
C GLU A 42 25.87 11.60 15.77
N LYS A 43 24.80 12.36 16.04
CA LYS A 43 24.87 13.73 16.61
C LYS A 43 25.45 13.75 18.04
N ALA A 44 25.35 12.65 18.78
CA ALA A 44 26.00 12.47 20.08
C ALA A 44 27.46 11.98 19.97
N GLY A 45 27.98 11.75 18.76
CA GLY A 45 29.33 11.25 18.51
C GLY A 45 29.51 9.75 18.71
N ALA A 46 28.42 8.98 18.81
CA ALA A 46 28.47 7.53 18.91
C ALA A 46 28.69 6.88 17.53
N SER A 47 29.44 5.78 17.49
CA SER A 47 29.53 4.92 16.31
C SER A 47 28.25 4.11 16.17
N VAL A 48 27.67 4.05 14.98
CA VAL A 48 26.42 3.34 14.67
C VAL A 48 26.67 2.24 13.63
N THR A 49 25.80 1.23 13.58
CA THR A 49 25.81 0.24 12.49
C THR A 49 25.05 0.72 11.25
N GLY A 50 24.07 1.63 11.42
CA GLY A 50 23.27 2.18 10.32
C GLY A 50 22.36 1.15 9.62
N ARG A 51 22.18 -0.03 10.22
CA ARG A 51 21.42 -1.15 9.65
C ARG A 51 19.93 -1.08 9.98
N ILE A 52 19.08 -1.30 8.97
CA ILE A 52 17.62 -1.36 9.10
C ILE A 52 17.13 -2.59 8.36
N HIS A 53 16.63 -3.59 9.08
CA HIS A 53 16.06 -4.81 8.48
C HIS A 53 14.54 -4.66 8.34
N VAL A 54 14.03 -4.84 7.12
CA VAL A 54 12.61 -4.78 6.77
C VAL A 54 12.15 -6.18 6.37
N GLY A 55 11.44 -6.89 7.24
CA GLY A 55 10.83 -8.18 6.90
C GLY A 55 9.45 -8.00 6.25
N TYR A 56 9.19 -8.67 5.13
CA TYR A 56 7.90 -8.67 4.47
C TYR A 56 7.40 -10.08 4.15
N GLU A 57 6.56 -10.64 5.04
CA GLU A 57 5.83 -11.88 4.79
C GLU A 57 4.49 -11.53 4.10
N ARG A 58 4.44 -11.65 2.76
CA ARG A 58 3.21 -11.47 1.98
C ARG A 58 2.33 -12.71 2.10
N HIS A 59 1.04 -12.47 2.29
CA HIS A 59 -0.02 -13.47 2.30
C HIS A 59 -1.06 -13.14 1.20
N HIS A 60 -2.00 -14.05 0.92
CA HIS A 60 -3.07 -13.84 -0.07
C HIS A 60 -4.11 -12.83 0.44
N ALA A 61 -4.51 -12.95 1.70
CA ALA A 61 -5.55 -12.15 2.33
C ALA A 61 -5.03 -11.07 3.29
N GLY A 62 -3.70 -10.99 3.49
CA GLY A 62 -3.05 -10.03 4.39
C GLY A 62 -1.53 -9.99 4.23
N ALA A 63 -0.81 -9.52 5.24
CA ALA A 63 0.65 -9.59 5.32
C ALA A 63 1.16 -9.42 6.76
N VAL A 64 2.44 -9.69 6.98
CA VAL A 64 3.15 -9.25 8.20
C VAL A 64 4.35 -8.40 7.82
N LEU A 65 4.40 -7.18 8.38
CA LEU A 65 5.51 -6.24 8.23
C LEU A 65 6.36 -6.27 9.50
N MET A 66 7.69 -6.27 9.35
CA MET A 66 8.63 -6.10 10.44
C MET A 66 9.65 -5.02 10.05
N VAL A 67 9.93 -4.05 10.92
CA VAL A 67 11.06 -3.11 10.73
C VAL A 67 11.88 -3.12 12.01
N SER A 68 13.18 -3.37 11.89
CA SER A 68 14.10 -3.56 13.02
C SER A 68 15.38 -2.74 12.86
N ASP A 69 15.81 -2.08 13.93
CA ASP A 69 17.07 -1.34 14.02
C ASP A 69 17.92 -1.75 15.23
N GLN A 70 19.17 -1.30 15.23
CA GLN A 70 20.15 -1.41 16.31
C GLN A 70 20.52 -0.01 16.84
N ALA A 71 19.53 0.89 16.90
CA ALA A 71 19.72 2.29 17.27
C ALA A 71 19.57 2.52 18.79
N GLU A 72 19.00 3.64 19.24
CA GLU A 72 19.09 4.07 20.65
C GLU A 72 18.23 3.22 21.62
N GLY A 73 17.27 2.46 21.09
CA GLY A 73 16.24 1.78 21.87
C GLY A 73 15.28 2.75 22.58
N MET A 74 14.36 2.23 23.39
CA MET A 74 13.47 3.06 24.21
C MET A 74 13.27 2.45 25.61
N SER A 75 13.26 3.30 26.64
CA SER A 75 12.80 2.92 27.97
C SER A 75 11.28 2.73 28.02
N PHE A 76 10.80 2.04 29.05
CA PHE A 76 9.35 1.85 29.30
C PHE A 76 8.57 3.18 29.24
N GLU A 77 9.07 4.21 29.95
CA GLU A 77 8.47 5.54 29.96
C GLU A 77 8.50 6.23 28.59
N GLN A 78 9.51 5.98 27.76
CA GLN A 78 9.59 6.55 26.41
C GLN A 78 8.61 5.85 25.46
N ALA A 79 8.54 4.52 25.50
CA ALA A 79 7.59 3.74 24.72
C ALA A 79 6.14 4.07 25.10
N GLY A 80 5.82 4.16 26.40
CA GLY A 80 4.51 4.60 26.90
C GLY A 80 4.15 6.05 26.52
N ARG A 81 5.11 6.99 26.56
CA ARG A 81 4.87 8.38 26.09
C ARG A 81 4.62 8.47 24.59
N ILE A 82 5.15 7.53 23.79
CA ILE A 82 4.85 7.45 22.35
C ILE A 82 3.41 7.01 22.12
N LEU A 83 2.77 6.29 23.05
CA LEU A 83 1.33 5.99 23.00
C LEU A 83 0.46 7.22 23.27
N SER A 84 0.87 8.12 24.16
CA SER A 84 0.18 9.41 24.38
C SER A 84 0.09 10.27 23.11
N TYR A 85 -0.86 11.20 23.07
CA TYR A 85 -1.18 12.00 21.88
C TYR A 85 -1.02 13.51 22.13
N GLY A 86 -0.96 14.30 21.07
CA GLY A 86 -0.88 15.77 21.13
C GLY A 86 0.48 16.34 21.55
N GLY A 87 1.29 15.59 22.30
CA GLY A 87 2.59 16.02 22.80
C GLY A 87 3.58 16.46 21.71
N ALA A 88 4.13 17.67 21.86
CA ALA A 88 5.26 18.17 21.08
C ALA A 88 6.58 17.51 21.55
N HIS A 89 6.75 16.24 21.15
CA HIS A 89 7.82 15.37 21.63
C HIS A 89 8.88 15.00 20.58
N SER A 90 8.67 15.40 19.33
CA SER A 90 9.67 15.32 18.27
C SER A 90 10.77 16.38 18.45
N PRO A 91 12.05 16.06 18.14
CA PRO A 91 13.10 17.06 18.07
C PRO A 91 12.85 18.12 16.98
N LEU A 92 12.26 17.74 15.84
CA LEU A 92 12.00 18.66 14.72
C LEU A 92 10.99 19.78 15.10
N ALA A 93 9.97 19.49 15.91
CA ALA A 93 9.03 20.51 16.42
C ALA A 93 9.63 21.44 17.51
N ARG A 94 10.92 21.26 17.82
CA ARG A 94 11.71 22.16 18.69
C ARG A 94 12.87 22.83 17.95
N GLY A 95 13.04 22.54 16.65
CA GLY A 95 14.24 22.93 15.88
C GLY A 95 15.51 22.14 16.25
N GLU A 96 15.39 21.03 16.99
CA GLU A 96 16.52 20.24 17.50
C GLU A 96 16.87 19.04 16.61
N GLY A 97 15.96 18.64 15.70
CA GLY A 97 16.10 17.50 14.78
C GLY A 97 16.33 17.91 13.32
N ALA A 98 16.82 16.96 12.51
CA ALA A 98 17.06 17.13 11.08
C ALA A 98 16.27 16.13 10.19
N GLY A 99 15.54 15.20 10.79
CA GLY A 99 14.87 14.08 10.12
C GLY A 99 13.34 14.21 10.02
N ARG A 100 12.66 13.20 9.48
CA ARG A 100 11.26 13.30 9.01
C ARG A 100 10.21 13.23 10.13
N GLY A 101 10.57 12.75 11.32
CA GLY A 101 9.66 12.49 12.45
C GLY A 101 9.06 13.75 13.11
N TYR A 102 8.30 14.57 12.36
CA TYR A 102 7.86 15.90 12.81
C TYR A 102 6.95 15.88 14.04
N PHE A 103 6.24 14.78 14.30
CA PHE A 103 5.56 14.49 15.57
C PHE A 103 5.45 12.97 15.74
N GLY A 104 5.34 12.47 16.98
CA GLY A 104 5.07 11.05 17.30
C GLY A 104 3.66 10.60 16.90
N ARG A 105 3.38 10.63 15.59
CA ARG A 105 2.07 10.44 14.93
C ARG A 105 2.18 9.64 13.62
N GLY A 106 3.25 8.84 13.49
CA GLY A 106 3.48 7.94 12.36
C GLY A 106 3.31 6.48 12.78
N LEU A 107 4.19 6.00 13.67
CA LEU A 107 4.20 4.62 14.20
C LEU A 107 2.80 4.04 14.53
N LYS A 108 1.98 4.76 15.32
CA LYS A 108 0.65 4.28 15.72
C LYS A 108 -0.35 4.32 14.57
N GLN A 109 -0.31 5.37 13.77
CA GLN A 109 -1.12 5.54 12.58
C GLN A 109 -0.82 4.45 11.53
N ALA A 110 0.45 4.04 11.40
CA ALA A 110 0.86 2.91 10.58
C ALA A 110 0.27 1.59 11.12
N ILE A 111 0.42 1.29 12.42
CA ILE A 111 -0.17 0.08 13.03
C ILE A 111 -1.69 0.07 12.85
N PHE A 112 -2.40 1.11 13.30
CA PHE A 112 -3.87 1.17 13.26
C PHE A 112 -4.46 1.38 11.86
N GLY A 113 -3.68 1.92 10.92
CA GLY A 113 -4.08 2.08 9.52
C GLY A 113 -4.02 0.76 8.75
N LEU A 114 -3.12 -0.14 9.16
CA LEU A 114 -2.92 -1.45 8.53
C LEU A 114 -3.65 -2.60 9.24
N GLY A 115 -3.92 -2.49 10.55
CA GLY A 115 -4.52 -3.56 11.34
C GLY A 115 -4.19 -3.45 12.82
N HIS A 116 -3.44 -4.42 13.32
CA HIS A 116 -2.88 -4.47 14.66
C HIS A 116 -1.38 -4.78 14.64
N GLY A 117 -0.69 -4.64 15.78
CA GLY A 117 0.76 -4.86 15.82
C GLY A 117 1.36 -4.75 17.22
N TRP A 118 2.68 -4.71 17.29
CA TRP A 118 3.42 -4.53 18.54
C TRP A 118 4.77 -3.85 18.33
N ILE A 119 5.22 -3.16 19.38
CA ILE A 119 6.53 -2.52 19.50
C ILE A 119 7.34 -3.34 20.49
N GLU A 120 8.56 -3.72 20.13
CA GLU A 120 9.48 -4.48 20.97
C GLU A 120 10.85 -3.81 20.95
N THR A 121 11.39 -3.45 22.10
CA THR A 121 12.56 -2.57 22.17
C THR A 121 13.48 -2.95 23.33
N ILE A 122 14.79 -2.82 23.10
CA ILE A 122 15.81 -2.98 24.12
C ILE A 122 16.56 -1.67 24.31
N GLN A 123 16.62 -1.20 25.55
CA GLN A 123 17.51 -0.12 25.96
C GLN A 123 18.20 -0.49 27.27
N ASN A 124 19.53 -0.41 27.29
CA ASN A 124 20.38 -0.59 28.48
C ASN A 124 20.10 -1.92 29.24
N GLY A 125 19.94 -3.02 28.49
CA GLY A 125 19.64 -4.35 29.06
C GLY A 125 18.20 -4.57 29.52
N ARG A 126 17.31 -3.60 29.30
CA ARG A 126 15.87 -3.68 29.60
C ARG A 126 15.07 -3.91 28.32
N PHE A 127 14.15 -4.87 28.35
CA PHE A 127 13.22 -5.18 27.27
C PHE A 127 11.82 -4.66 27.62
N THR A 128 11.22 -3.92 26.68
CA THR A 128 9.81 -3.50 26.70
C THR A 128 9.09 -4.11 25.51
N ARG A 129 7.85 -4.58 25.71
CA ARG A 129 6.89 -4.91 24.65
C ARG A 129 5.60 -4.12 24.87
N ILE A 130 5.00 -3.65 23.78
CA ILE A 130 3.68 -3.01 23.79
C ILE A 130 2.89 -3.57 22.61
N ASP A 131 1.78 -4.26 22.88
CA ASP A 131 0.80 -4.66 21.86
C ASP A 131 -0.19 -3.51 21.62
N VAL A 132 -0.52 -3.24 20.36
CA VAL A 132 -1.29 -2.07 19.89
C VAL A 132 -2.38 -2.55 18.93
N PHE A 133 -3.66 -2.37 19.30
CA PHE A 133 -4.79 -3.04 18.65
C PHE A 133 -6.11 -2.29 18.82
N ARG A 134 -7.16 -2.69 18.10
CA ARG A 134 -8.52 -2.16 18.28
C ARG A 134 -9.32 -3.06 19.23
N GLY A 135 -10.03 -2.46 20.18
CA GLY A 135 -10.95 -3.16 21.08
C GLY A 135 -12.33 -3.40 20.46
N GLU A 136 -13.19 -4.15 21.16
CA GLU A 136 -14.52 -4.53 20.65
C GLU A 136 -15.38 -3.35 20.21
N ASN A 137 -15.38 -2.27 20.99
CA ASN A 137 -16.13 -1.03 20.72
C ASN A 137 -15.44 -0.10 19.69
N GLY A 138 -14.41 -0.58 18.99
CA GLY A 138 -13.64 0.20 18.01
C GLY A 138 -12.64 1.20 18.60
N GLY A 139 -12.52 1.24 19.93
CA GLY A 139 -11.53 2.05 20.65
C GLY A 139 -10.09 1.61 20.33
N TYR A 140 -9.18 2.58 20.31
CA TYR A 140 -7.76 2.37 20.06
C TYR A 140 -7.06 2.00 21.37
N LEU A 141 -6.66 0.73 21.49
CA LEU A 141 -6.15 0.13 22.72
C LEU A 141 -4.65 -0.18 22.63
N TYR A 142 -4.05 -0.36 23.80
CA TYR A 142 -2.76 -1.00 23.97
C TYR A 142 -2.72 -1.88 25.22
N ASP A 143 -1.74 -2.77 25.28
CA ASP A 143 -1.28 -3.45 26.51
C ASP A 143 0.25 -3.34 26.56
N ASP A 144 0.77 -2.73 27.62
CA ASP A 144 2.20 -2.51 27.87
C ASP A 144 2.79 -3.52 28.88
N ASP A 145 1.97 -4.49 29.28
CA ASP A 145 2.16 -5.42 30.41
C ASP A 145 2.36 -4.77 31.79
N GLY A 146 2.54 -3.45 31.88
CA GLY A 146 2.65 -2.63 33.09
C GLY A 146 4.08 -2.32 33.55
N ALA A 147 5.10 -2.96 32.97
CA ALA A 147 6.52 -2.71 33.28
C ALA A 147 7.47 -3.31 32.22
N ASP A 148 8.71 -2.82 32.17
CA ASP A 148 9.81 -3.47 31.48
C ASP A 148 10.44 -4.60 32.31
N ARG A 149 11.18 -5.49 31.64
CA ARG A 149 11.91 -6.60 32.26
C ARG A 149 13.38 -6.61 31.85
N ARG A 150 14.22 -7.44 32.48
CA ARG A 150 15.56 -7.74 31.95
C ARG A 150 15.42 -8.41 30.58
N ALA A 151 16.23 -8.01 29.61
CA ALA A 151 16.34 -8.68 28.32
C ALA A 151 17.10 -10.02 28.47
N PHE A 152 16.62 -11.06 27.79
CA PHE A 152 17.29 -12.37 27.72
C PHE A 152 17.96 -12.55 26.35
N PRO A 153 18.95 -13.45 26.19
CA PRO A 153 19.61 -13.71 24.91
C PRO A 153 18.63 -14.02 23.75
N ALA A 154 17.48 -14.62 24.05
CA ALA A 154 16.41 -14.86 23.07
C ALA A 154 15.75 -13.57 22.55
N ASP A 155 15.67 -12.50 23.35
CA ASP A 155 15.16 -11.20 22.88
C ASP A 155 16.15 -10.54 21.93
N TYR A 156 17.44 -10.55 22.28
CA TYR A 156 18.51 -10.05 21.43
C TYR A 156 18.54 -10.74 20.07
N ALA A 157 18.54 -12.08 20.05
CA ALA A 157 18.51 -12.86 18.82
C ALA A 157 17.26 -12.57 17.96
N ARG A 158 16.08 -12.52 18.58
CA ARG A 158 14.79 -12.27 17.92
C ARG A 158 14.63 -10.85 17.37
N LEU A 159 15.35 -9.88 17.92
CA LEU A 159 15.40 -8.49 17.44
C LEU A 159 16.57 -8.23 16.48
N GLY A 160 17.47 -9.20 16.27
CA GLY A 160 18.69 -9.01 15.49
C GLY A 160 19.71 -8.08 16.15
N ILE A 161 19.63 -7.88 17.47
CA ILE A 161 20.51 -6.97 18.24
C ILE A 161 21.69 -7.78 18.82
N PRO A 162 22.94 -7.31 18.73
CA PRO A 162 24.08 -7.96 19.36
C PRO A 162 23.91 -8.04 20.89
N ALA A 163 23.86 -9.26 21.44
CA ALA A 163 23.65 -9.48 22.87
C ALA A 163 24.79 -8.95 23.76
N GLY A 164 26.01 -8.86 23.21
CA GLY A 164 27.20 -8.36 23.92
C GLY A 164 27.51 -9.12 25.21
N ASP A 165 28.19 -8.45 26.14
CA ASP A 165 28.23 -8.88 27.54
C ASP A 165 27.13 -8.14 28.31
N ILE A 166 26.07 -8.89 28.67
CA ILE A 166 24.86 -8.36 29.32
C ILE A 166 25.15 -7.96 30.78
N ASP A 167 26.08 -8.61 31.47
CA ASP A 167 26.41 -8.32 32.87
C ASP A 167 27.50 -7.24 33.01
N ALA A 168 28.35 -7.06 32.00
CA ALA A 168 29.28 -5.91 31.90
C ALA A 168 28.66 -4.65 31.27
N GLY A 169 27.39 -4.69 30.85
CA GLY A 169 26.67 -3.55 30.27
C GLY A 169 27.08 -3.20 28.83
N ALA A 170 27.67 -4.15 28.09
CA ALA A 170 28.12 -4.00 26.71
C ALA A 170 27.13 -4.59 25.68
N ALA A 171 25.87 -4.78 26.08
CA ALA A 171 24.80 -5.26 25.20
C ALA A 171 24.25 -4.15 24.29
N GLY A 172 23.82 -4.51 23.07
CA GLY A 172 23.25 -3.56 22.12
C GLY A 172 21.87 -3.03 22.54
N ASN A 173 21.50 -1.89 21.96
CA ASN A 173 20.15 -1.33 21.99
C ASN A 173 19.50 -1.47 20.59
N GLY A 174 18.20 -1.23 20.51
CA GLY A 174 17.47 -1.25 19.24
C GLY A 174 15.97 -1.47 19.40
N THR A 175 15.22 -1.32 18.31
CA THR A 175 13.76 -1.49 18.28
C THR A 175 13.32 -2.34 17.10
N ARG A 176 12.31 -3.19 17.30
CA ARG A 176 11.50 -3.80 16.25
C ARG A 176 10.05 -3.37 16.37
N VAL A 177 9.46 -2.96 15.26
CA VAL A 177 8.01 -2.81 15.11
C VAL A 177 7.51 -3.95 14.24
N THR A 178 6.43 -4.60 14.65
CA THR A 178 5.74 -5.62 13.83
C THR A 178 4.29 -5.22 13.63
N ILE A 179 3.78 -5.38 12.40
CA ILE A 179 2.40 -5.05 12.03
C ILE A 179 1.79 -6.24 11.30
N VAL A 180 0.65 -6.72 11.76
CA VAL A 180 -0.20 -7.67 11.05
C VAL A 180 -1.19 -6.85 10.21
N VAL A 181 -1.11 -6.99 8.90
CA VAL A 181 -1.96 -6.30 7.94
C VAL A 181 -3.21 -7.14 7.71
N ASP A 182 -4.24 -6.89 8.51
CA ASP A 182 -5.56 -7.54 8.44
C ASP A 182 -6.70 -6.56 8.08
N ASN A 183 -6.41 -5.26 7.90
CA ASN A 183 -7.37 -4.29 7.38
C ASN A 183 -7.68 -4.56 5.89
N PRO A 184 -8.90 -5.00 5.53
CA PRO A 184 -9.23 -5.42 4.17
C PRO A 184 -9.23 -4.27 3.14
N HIS A 185 -9.18 -3.01 3.58
CA HIS A 185 -9.12 -1.86 2.68
C HIS A 185 -7.69 -1.51 2.20
N VAL A 186 -6.67 -2.21 2.70
CA VAL A 186 -5.23 -1.97 2.46
C VAL A 186 -4.68 -2.89 1.37
N THR A 187 -3.95 -2.33 0.40
CA THR A 187 -3.37 -3.10 -0.69
C THR A 187 -2.11 -3.87 -0.27
N ILE A 188 -2.14 -5.18 -0.51
CA ILE A 188 -1.06 -6.13 -0.22
C ILE A 188 -0.12 -6.23 -1.45
N THR A 189 0.72 -5.20 -1.60
CA THR A 189 1.62 -5.03 -2.75
C THR A 189 2.64 -6.17 -2.89
N GLN A 190 2.81 -6.71 -4.11
CA GLN A 190 3.74 -7.81 -4.39
C GLN A 190 5.20 -7.43 -4.07
N HIS A 191 6.05 -8.40 -3.68
CA HIS A 191 7.43 -8.15 -3.21
C HIS A 191 8.25 -7.25 -4.16
N ALA A 192 8.33 -7.60 -5.44
CA ALA A 192 9.09 -6.81 -6.43
C ALA A 192 8.52 -5.39 -6.60
N THR A 193 7.20 -5.23 -6.57
CA THR A 193 6.56 -3.90 -6.61
C THR A 193 6.84 -3.11 -5.34
N LEU A 194 6.88 -3.76 -4.17
CA LEU A 194 7.18 -3.11 -2.89
C LEU A 194 8.65 -2.67 -2.84
N LEU A 195 9.59 -3.53 -3.25
CA LEU A 195 11.01 -3.21 -3.37
C LEU A 195 11.24 -2.00 -4.29
N GLN A 196 10.59 -1.97 -5.46
CA GLN A 196 10.65 -0.82 -6.36
C GLN A 196 10.03 0.44 -5.74
N SER A 197 8.84 0.35 -5.16
CA SER A 197 8.14 1.49 -4.51
C SER A 197 8.90 2.07 -3.31
N LEU A 198 9.66 1.25 -2.57
CA LEU A 198 10.53 1.71 -1.49
C LEU A 198 11.85 2.29 -2.02
N SER A 199 12.46 1.65 -3.03
CA SER A 199 13.70 2.12 -3.66
C SER A 199 13.53 3.45 -4.38
N ASP A 200 12.41 3.64 -5.10
CA ASP A 200 12.07 4.89 -5.77
C ASP A 200 11.51 5.95 -4.81
N ASN A 201 11.18 5.63 -3.55
CA ASN A 201 10.47 6.54 -2.66
C ASN A 201 11.28 7.81 -2.37
N ILE A 202 10.73 8.99 -2.70
CA ILE A 202 11.41 10.28 -2.54
C ILE A 202 11.88 10.53 -1.09
N TYR A 203 11.11 10.07 -0.10
CA TYR A 203 11.45 10.24 1.33
C TYR A 203 12.52 9.27 1.82
N LEU A 204 12.85 8.23 1.05
CA LEU A 204 13.87 7.26 1.41
C LEU A 204 15.21 7.47 0.70
N ARG A 205 15.28 8.07 -0.51
CA ARG A 205 16.53 8.14 -1.31
C ARG A 205 17.76 8.57 -0.50
N ASP A 206 17.65 9.69 0.20
CA ASP A 206 18.70 10.26 1.07
C ASP A 206 19.00 9.40 2.32
N VAL A 207 18.04 8.58 2.76
CA VAL A 207 18.22 7.54 3.80
C VAL A 207 18.97 6.33 3.24
N LEU A 208 18.60 5.85 2.04
CA LEU A 208 19.19 4.66 1.41
C LEU A 208 20.65 4.83 0.99
N ASP A 209 21.11 6.07 0.76
CA ASP A 209 22.53 6.36 0.54
C ASP A 209 23.35 6.49 1.85
N ARG A 210 22.71 6.58 3.04
CA ARG A 210 23.38 6.66 4.37
C ARG A 210 23.12 5.50 5.33
N ARG A 211 22.21 4.58 4.98
CA ARG A 211 21.82 3.40 5.78
C ARG A 211 21.91 2.13 4.95
N GLU A 212 22.22 1.03 5.62
CA GLU A 212 22.17 -0.31 5.05
C GLU A 212 20.75 -0.87 5.32
N VAL A 213 19.85 -0.67 4.35
CA VAL A 213 18.44 -1.08 4.45
C VAL A 213 18.22 -2.34 3.63
N GLU A 214 17.80 -3.44 4.27
CA GLU A 214 17.55 -4.72 3.60
C GLU A 214 16.06 -5.10 3.68
N LEU A 215 15.45 -5.42 2.54
CA LEU A 215 14.15 -6.07 2.45
C LEU A 215 14.34 -7.59 2.48
N VAL A 216 13.80 -8.26 3.49
CA VAL A 216 13.90 -9.70 3.72
C VAL A 216 12.58 -10.37 3.33
N HIS A 217 12.66 -11.43 2.52
CA HIS A 217 11.53 -12.22 2.06
C HIS A 217 11.73 -13.72 2.35
N GLY A 218 10.63 -14.48 2.27
CA GLY A 218 10.60 -15.88 2.68
C GLY A 218 10.79 -16.04 4.19
N ARG A 219 10.92 -17.29 4.66
CA ARG A 219 11.14 -17.60 6.09
C ARG A 219 12.56 -18.11 6.34
N PRO A 220 13.26 -17.69 7.40
CA PRO A 220 14.62 -18.15 7.68
C PRO A 220 14.77 -19.67 7.66
N GLY A 221 15.47 -20.20 6.65
CA GLY A 221 15.67 -21.64 6.44
C GLY A 221 14.78 -22.30 5.38
N ALA A 222 13.88 -21.57 4.73
CA ALA A 222 13.16 -22.01 3.53
C ALA A 222 13.97 -21.74 2.24
N GLU A 223 13.63 -22.42 1.13
CA GLU A 223 14.33 -22.24 -0.17
C GLU A 223 14.06 -20.87 -0.81
N ASP A 224 12.98 -20.19 -0.43
CA ASP A 224 12.59 -18.86 -0.89
C ASP A 224 13.13 -17.71 0.01
N TYR A 225 13.97 -18.03 1.01
CA TYR A 225 14.54 -17.04 1.91
C TYR A 225 15.64 -16.21 1.24
N GLY A 226 15.49 -14.89 1.25
CA GLY A 226 16.49 -13.96 0.71
C GLY A 226 16.40 -12.58 1.33
N SER A 227 17.44 -11.77 1.10
CA SER A 227 17.39 -10.33 1.35
C SER A 227 17.90 -9.55 0.14
N GLU A 228 17.23 -8.45 -0.17
CA GLU A 228 17.58 -7.50 -1.21
C GLU A 228 17.85 -6.13 -0.58
N ASN A 229 18.98 -5.51 -0.90
CA ASN A 229 19.31 -4.18 -0.38
C ASN A 229 18.41 -3.13 -1.09
N ILE A 230 17.61 -2.40 -0.31
CA ILE A 230 16.72 -1.37 -0.84
C ILE A 230 17.58 -0.17 -1.24
N ARG A 231 17.67 0.12 -2.54
CA ARG A 231 18.53 1.20 -3.02
C ARG A 231 17.91 1.98 -4.17
N PHE A 232 17.86 3.31 -4.04
CA PHE A 232 17.56 4.17 -5.17
C PHE A 232 18.68 4.11 -6.22
N HIS A 233 18.33 3.68 -7.43
CA HIS A 233 19.23 3.71 -8.58
C HIS A 233 18.87 4.90 -9.47
N GLU A 234 19.70 5.94 -9.46
CA GLU A 234 19.44 7.14 -10.26
C GLU A 234 19.31 6.79 -11.76
N PRO A 235 18.23 7.22 -12.45
CA PRO A 235 18.04 6.98 -13.88
C PRO A 235 19.23 7.49 -14.73
N PRO A 236 19.72 6.73 -15.73
CA PRO A 236 20.77 7.19 -16.63
C PRO A 236 20.41 8.54 -17.27
N ALA A 237 21.26 9.55 -17.10
CA ALA A 237 20.87 10.93 -17.39
C ALA A 237 21.97 11.82 -17.97
N THR A 238 21.56 12.97 -18.49
CA THR A 238 22.40 14.12 -18.87
C THR A 238 22.08 15.28 -17.93
N VAL A 239 23.09 15.89 -17.31
CA VAL A 239 22.90 17.09 -16.49
C VAL A 239 22.54 18.28 -17.39
N LEU A 240 21.45 18.99 -17.06
CA LEU A 240 21.02 20.22 -17.75
C LEU A 240 21.36 21.49 -16.94
N LEU A 241 21.43 21.38 -15.61
CA LEU A 241 21.80 22.46 -14.69
C LEU A 241 22.52 21.89 -13.47
N GLY A 242 23.57 22.54 -12.99
CA GLY A 242 24.40 22.05 -11.88
C GLY A 242 25.54 21.12 -12.34
N PRO A 243 26.06 20.25 -11.45
CA PRO A 243 25.57 19.97 -10.09
C PRO A 243 25.61 21.19 -9.16
N ASP A 244 24.67 21.22 -8.21
CA ASP A 244 24.53 22.21 -7.15
C ASP A 244 24.68 23.68 -7.61
N GLN A 245 24.03 24.02 -8.73
CA GLN A 245 24.02 25.39 -9.26
C GLN A 245 23.43 26.34 -8.21
N PRO A 246 24.18 27.34 -7.70
CA PRO A 246 23.67 28.26 -6.70
C PRO A 246 22.58 29.18 -7.27
N GLY A 247 21.61 29.49 -6.41
CA GLY A 247 20.58 30.50 -6.58
C GLY A 247 20.20 31.11 -5.24
N SER A 248 19.39 32.17 -5.26
CA SER A 248 18.87 32.81 -4.06
C SER A 248 17.49 33.42 -4.28
N PHE A 249 16.80 33.72 -3.18
CA PHE A 249 15.58 34.51 -3.17
C PHE A 249 15.56 35.44 -1.96
N SER A 250 14.85 36.57 -2.09
CA SER A 250 14.71 37.54 -1.01
C SER A 250 13.28 37.58 -0.49
N LEU A 251 13.11 37.66 0.83
CA LEU A 251 11.84 37.90 1.51
C LEU A 251 12.08 38.88 2.66
N ASP A 252 11.21 39.89 2.80
CA ASP A 252 11.24 40.91 3.86
C ASP A 252 12.58 41.65 4.07
N GLY A 253 13.49 41.58 3.08
CA GLY A 253 14.83 42.19 3.10
C GLY A 253 15.98 41.22 3.44
N GLU A 254 15.67 39.99 3.84
CA GLU A 254 16.65 38.90 4.05
C GLU A 254 16.83 38.10 2.74
N GLU A 255 18.03 37.56 2.50
CA GLU A 255 18.36 36.73 1.32
C GLU A 255 18.65 35.29 1.74
N PHE A 256 17.98 34.33 1.08
CA PHE A 256 18.04 32.92 1.38
C PHE A 256 18.66 32.15 0.20
N PRO A 257 19.79 31.45 0.40
CA PRO A 257 20.47 30.69 -0.65
C PRO A 257 19.85 29.30 -0.84
N PHE A 258 19.96 28.78 -2.06
CA PHE A 258 19.65 27.39 -2.40
C PHE A 258 20.55 26.87 -3.53
N THR A 259 20.62 25.55 -3.74
CA THR A 259 21.29 24.95 -4.90
C THR A 259 20.31 24.12 -5.73
N VAL A 260 20.53 24.02 -7.05
CA VAL A 260 19.72 23.20 -7.96
C VAL A 260 20.62 22.28 -8.80
N THR A 261 20.23 21.01 -8.89
CA THR A 261 20.72 20.09 -9.92
C THR A 261 19.52 19.63 -10.74
N LEU A 262 19.53 19.88 -12.06
CA LEU A 262 18.51 19.40 -12.99
C LEU A 262 19.14 18.45 -14.01
N LYS A 263 18.48 17.32 -14.22
CA LYS A 263 18.92 16.21 -15.09
C LYS A 263 17.79 15.83 -16.05
N ARG A 264 18.16 15.31 -17.21
CA ARG A 264 17.27 14.70 -18.20
C ARG A 264 17.57 13.21 -18.29
N ALA A 265 16.55 12.38 -18.13
CA ALA A 265 16.65 10.94 -18.38
C ALA A 265 17.13 10.63 -19.82
N ARG A 266 17.76 9.48 -19.99
CA ARG A 266 18.17 8.88 -21.26
C ARG A 266 17.63 7.46 -21.32
N ASP A 267 16.88 7.18 -22.38
CA ASP A 267 16.47 5.83 -22.77
C ASP A 267 15.69 5.05 -21.68
N VAL A 268 15.01 5.79 -20.80
CA VAL A 268 14.19 5.30 -19.68
C VAL A 268 13.00 6.24 -19.44
N GLU A 269 11.83 5.68 -19.12
CA GLU A 269 10.62 6.42 -18.72
C GLU A 269 10.64 6.68 -17.20
N LEU A 270 10.17 7.85 -16.77
CA LEU A 270 10.16 8.23 -15.36
C LEU A 270 8.75 8.10 -14.74
N THR A 271 8.68 7.71 -13.47
CA THR A 271 7.45 7.75 -12.68
C THR A 271 7.10 9.22 -12.40
N LEU A 272 5.91 9.66 -12.82
CA LEU A 272 5.53 11.08 -12.82
C LEU A 272 4.84 11.57 -11.55
N LYS A 273 4.28 10.67 -10.74
CA LYS A 273 3.40 10.95 -9.59
C LYS A 273 3.53 9.86 -8.53
N GLY A 274 2.97 10.11 -7.35
CA GLY A 274 3.14 9.24 -6.18
C GLY A 274 4.39 9.59 -5.38
N ASP A 275 4.53 8.97 -4.21
CA ASP A 275 5.72 9.14 -3.37
C ASP A 275 6.96 8.47 -4.01
N GLU A 276 6.75 7.61 -5.00
CA GLU A 276 7.76 6.91 -5.81
C GLU A 276 8.05 7.62 -7.15
N ARG A 277 7.73 8.93 -7.27
CA ARG A 277 7.99 9.71 -8.50
C ARG A 277 9.49 9.91 -8.78
N THR A 278 9.98 9.34 -9.87
CA THR A 278 11.37 9.51 -10.35
C THR A 278 11.54 10.73 -11.27
N ALA A 279 10.45 11.33 -11.77
CA ALA A 279 10.44 12.67 -12.36
C ALA A 279 10.21 13.77 -11.31
N GLY A 280 10.92 14.88 -11.46
CA GLY A 280 10.81 16.08 -10.62
C GLY A 280 12.05 16.42 -9.77
N LEU A 281 12.07 17.61 -9.17
CA LEU A 281 13.12 18.02 -8.25
C LEU A 281 12.73 17.60 -6.83
N VAL A 282 13.54 16.72 -6.23
CA VAL A 282 13.47 16.39 -4.80
C VAL A 282 13.85 17.64 -3.99
N VAL A 283 13.02 18.05 -3.04
CA VAL A 283 13.25 19.23 -2.19
C VAL A 283 13.89 18.78 -0.88
N GLU A 284 15.18 19.08 -0.73
CA GLU A 284 16.01 18.69 0.42
C GLU A 284 16.29 19.88 1.35
N SER A 285 16.27 19.62 2.66
CA SER A 285 16.59 20.63 3.69
C SER A 285 17.17 19.99 4.95
N GLY A 286 18.50 19.86 4.99
CA GLY A 286 19.20 19.02 5.97
C GLY A 286 19.14 17.55 5.55
N MET A 287 18.76 16.66 6.47
CA MET A 287 18.56 15.23 6.21
C MET A 287 17.10 14.88 5.85
N ALA A 288 16.28 15.91 5.60
CA ALA A 288 14.85 15.78 5.34
C ALA A 288 14.52 16.12 3.89
N VAL A 289 13.90 15.15 3.19
CA VAL A 289 13.16 15.39 1.95
C VAL A 289 11.76 15.87 2.32
N LEU A 290 11.37 17.04 1.80
CA LEU A 290 10.11 17.70 2.12
C LEU A 290 9.03 17.52 1.04
N ASP A 291 9.44 17.32 -0.21
CA ASP A 291 8.58 17.29 -1.39
C ASP A 291 9.36 16.75 -2.62
N CYS A 292 8.68 16.46 -3.72
CA CYS A 292 9.28 16.31 -5.05
C CYS A 292 8.36 16.91 -6.11
N GLN A 293 8.78 17.99 -6.76
CA GLN A 293 7.95 18.73 -7.71
C GLN A 293 8.73 19.49 -8.79
N LEU A 294 8.03 20.02 -9.80
CA LEU A 294 8.57 20.92 -10.82
C LEU A 294 7.98 22.34 -10.78
N PHE A 295 7.37 22.72 -9.65
CA PHE A 295 6.87 24.08 -9.38
C PHE A 295 5.96 24.59 -10.52
N GLU A 296 6.29 25.73 -11.15
CA GLU A 296 5.49 26.31 -12.26
C GLU A 296 5.43 25.42 -13.53
N TYR A 297 6.22 24.34 -13.60
CA TYR A 297 6.32 23.44 -14.76
C TYR A 297 5.67 22.06 -14.56
N GLU A 298 5.05 21.79 -13.41
CA GLU A 298 4.46 20.49 -13.09
C GLU A 298 3.37 20.06 -14.11
N ASN A 299 3.48 18.84 -14.65
CA ASN A 299 2.65 18.29 -15.74
C ASN A 299 2.78 18.98 -17.14
N GLN A 300 3.84 19.76 -17.42
CA GLN A 300 4.07 20.28 -18.78
C GLN A 300 4.76 19.25 -19.70
N VAL A 301 4.45 19.24 -21.00
CA VAL A 301 5.12 18.35 -21.98
C VAL A 301 6.63 18.55 -21.96
N GLY A 302 7.38 17.46 -21.94
CA GLY A 302 8.83 17.41 -21.77
C GLY A 302 9.29 17.30 -20.32
N THR A 303 8.44 17.58 -19.33
CA THR A 303 8.82 17.43 -17.91
C THR A 303 8.83 15.98 -17.44
N GLU A 304 8.15 15.09 -18.16
CA GLU A 304 8.18 13.64 -17.97
C GLU A 304 9.58 12.99 -18.17
N TYR A 305 10.55 13.74 -18.69
CA TYR A 305 11.96 13.32 -18.79
C TYR A 305 12.89 14.01 -17.80
N LEU A 306 12.38 14.91 -16.93
CA LEU A 306 13.18 15.80 -16.10
C LEU A 306 13.12 15.44 -14.62
N PHE A 307 14.28 15.42 -13.97
CA PHE A 307 14.39 15.13 -12.54
C PHE A 307 15.63 15.80 -11.91
N GLY A 308 15.76 15.71 -10.59
CA GLY A 308 16.96 16.12 -9.88
C GLY A 308 16.68 16.52 -8.43
N THR A 309 17.38 17.55 -7.96
CA THR A 309 17.38 17.98 -6.55
C THR A 309 17.39 19.50 -6.45
N VAL A 310 16.71 20.05 -5.44
CA VAL A 310 16.89 21.42 -4.96
C VAL A 310 17.11 21.43 -3.45
N ARG A 311 18.16 22.12 -2.98
CA ARG A 311 18.54 22.16 -1.54
C ARG A 311 18.36 23.55 -0.98
N CYS A 312 17.57 23.71 0.07
CA CYS A 312 17.36 24.99 0.74
C CYS A 312 17.26 24.82 2.28
N PRO A 313 18.39 24.88 3.01
CA PRO A 313 18.45 24.60 4.46
C PRO A 313 17.47 25.44 5.31
N ALA A 314 17.17 26.66 4.85
CA ALA A 314 16.27 27.59 5.53
C ALA A 314 14.81 27.09 5.61
N LEU A 315 14.39 26.08 4.81
CA LEU A 315 13.05 25.48 4.93
C LEU A 315 12.86 24.81 6.29
N THR A 316 13.85 24.06 6.76
CA THR A 316 13.84 23.41 8.09
C THR A 316 13.98 24.44 9.21
N GLU A 317 14.76 25.50 9.02
CA GLU A 317 14.83 26.60 9.98
C GLU A 317 13.48 27.31 10.16
N MET A 318 12.78 27.64 9.07
CA MET A 318 11.48 28.29 9.16
C MET A 318 10.43 27.38 9.78
N LEU A 319 10.46 26.07 9.47
CA LEU A 319 9.61 25.07 10.14
C LEU A 319 9.86 25.04 11.66
N GLY A 320 11.13 25.03 12.09
CA GLY A 320 11.53 25.12 13.50
C GLY A 320 11.13 26.43 14.19
N ARG A 321 11.01 27.53 13.42
CA ARG A 321 10.44 28.82 13.88
C ARG A 321 8.89 28.83 13.87
N GLY A 322 8.24 27.70 13.61
CA GLY A 322 6.79 27.55 13.63
C GLY A 322 6.05 28.01 12.36
N LYS A 323 6.75 28.21 11.24
CA LYS A 323 6.11 28.51 9.94
C LYS A 323 5.49 27.26 9.33
N ALA A 324 4.32 27.42 8.70
CA ALA A 324 3.64 26.35 7.98
C ALA A 324 4.28 26.12 6.59
N ILE A 325 5.52 25.61 6.57
CA ILE A 325 6.29 25.34 5.34
C ILE A 325 5.77 24.11 4.58
N ILE A 326 5.22 23.15 5.31
CA ILE A 326 4.58 21.92 4.80
C ILE A 326 3.06 22.09 4.96
N SER A 327 2.26 21.48 4.08
CA SER A 327 0.79 21.44 4.22
C SER A 327 0.32 20.74 5.50
N ASP A 328 -0.87 21.08 5.99
CA ASP A 328 -1.49 20.44 7.17
C ASP A 328 -1.77 18.94 6.91
N GLU A 329 -2.03 18.59 5.65
CA GLU A 329 -2.18 17.23 5.14
C GLU A 329 -0.84 16.48 5.01
N ARG A 330 0.29 17.21 4.98
CA ARG A 330 1.67 16.73 4.77
C ARG A 330 1.96 16.14 3.39
N GLU A 331 1.23 16.58 2.37
CA GLU A 331 1.39 16.16 0.96
C GLU A 331 2.32 17.11 0.18
N GLY A 332 3.40 17.59 0.82
CA GLY A 332 4.39 18.50 0.22
C GLY A 332 4.33 19.95 0.73
N LEU A 333 5.01 20.84 0.01
CA LEU A 333 5.22 22.25 0.37
C LEU A 333 3.92 23.07 0.35
N ASN A 334 3.72 23.88 1.40
CA ASN A 334 2.58 24.79 1.50
C ASN A 334 2.80 26.07 0.68
N LEU A 335 2.45 26.04 -0.60
CA LEU A 335 2.52 27.18 -1.53
C LEU A 335 1.72 28.43 -1.10
N LYS A 336 0.94 28.37 -0.01
CA LYS A 336 0.23 29.53 0.57
C LYS A 336 1.14 30.37 1.49
N ASP A 337 2.22 29.82 2.02
CA ASP A 337 3.17 30.59 2.84
C ASP A 337 4.07 31.48 1.95
N PRO A 338 4.26 32.78 2.27
CA PRO A 338 5.07 33.69 1.46
C PRO A 338 6.52 33.24 1.21
N PHE A 339 7.14 32.54 2.16
CA PHE A 339 8.50 32.02 2.04
C PHE A 339 8.57 30.91 0.99
N VAL A 340 7.64 29.96 1.08
CA VAL A 340 7.50 28.84 0.13
C VAL A 340 7.17 29.35 -1.28
N ALA A 341 6.29 30.35 -1.39
CA ALA A 341 5.93 30.98 -2.66
C ALA A 341 7.11 31.75 -3.30
N ALA A 342 7.95 32.42 -2.49
CA ALA A 342 9.15 33.11 -2.96
C ALA A 342 10.23 32.13 -3.46
N PHE A 343 10.47 31.06 -2.69
CA PHE A 343 11.36 29.96 -3.05
C PHE A 343 10.92 29.27 -4.36
N SER A 344 9.66 28.81 -4.43
CA SER A 344 9.07 28.14 -5.60
C SER A 344 9.25 28.94 -6.90
N ARG A 345 8.99 30.25 -6.87
CA ARG A 345 9.18 31.14 -8.02
C ARG A 345 10.66 31.31 -8.39
N ALA A 346 11.57 31.29 -7.42
CA ALA A 346 13.00 31.39 -7.68
C ALA A 346 13.57 30.15 -8.37
N VAL A 347 13.20 28.95 -7.90
CA VAL A 347 13.58 27.68 -8.53
C VAL A 347 12.99 27.58 -9.94
N SER A 348 11.70 27.94 -10.11
CA SER A 348 11.03 27.96 -11.41
C SER A 348 11.78 28.77 -12.45
N ARG A 349 12.20 30.00 -12.11
CA ARG A 349 12.99 30.87 -13.02
C ARG A 349 14.33 30.26 -13.44
N MET A 350 14.95 29.40 -12.62
CA MET A 350 16.22 28.74 -12.96
C MET A 350 16.05 27.57 -13.92
N ILE A 351 14.95 26.82 -13.84
CA ILE A 351 14.71 25.63 -14.68
C ILE A 351 13.96 25.93 -16.00
N ALA A 352 13.43 27.15 -16.16
CA ALA A 352 12.62 27.59 -17.30
C ALA A 352 13.21 27.26 -18.69
N GLY A 353 14.49 27.58 -18.91
CA GLY A 353 15.18 27.33 -20.18
C GLY A 353 15.31 25.84 -20.52
N PRO A 354 15.91 25.03 -19.63
CA PRO A 354 15.96 23.57 -19.77
C PRO A 354 14.60 22.90 -20.05
N VAL A 355 13.53 23.32 -19.37
CA VAL A 355 12.18 22.76 -19.59
C VAL A 355 11.65 23.06 -21.00
N GLN A 356 11.73 24.32 -21.44
CA GLN A 356 11.25 24.72 -22.77
C GLN A 356 12.04 24.02 -23.89
N ALA A 357 13.36 23.84 -23.72
CA ALA A 357 14.21 23.13 -24.66
C ALA A 357 13.94 21.61 -24.73
N GLU A 358 13.25 21.01 -23.76
CA GLU A 358 12.85 19.60 -23.82
C GLU A 358 11.49 19.41 -24.52
N LYS A 359 10.53 20.27 -24.19
CA LYS A 359 9.20 20.37 -24.80
C LYS A 359 9.20 20.45 -26.33
N GLU A 360 10.25 21.04 -26.91
CA GLU A 360 10.44 21.21 -28.36
C GLU A 360 10.91 19.95 -29.11
N LYS A 361 11.33 18.88 -28.41
CA LYS A 361 11.96 17.69 -29.02
C LYS A 361 11.01 16.52 -29.32
N LEU A 362 9.82 16.50 -28.71
CA LEU A 362 9.12 15.24 -28.38
C LEU A 362 7.90 14.90 -29.27
N THR A 363 7.91 15.34 -30.52
CA THR A 363 6.67 15.50 -31.31
C THR A 363 6.21 14.28 -32.14
N HIS A 364 6.90 13.11 -32.15
CA HIS A 364 6.62 12.03 -33.14
C HIS A 364 6.91 10.54 -32.74
N LEU A 365 6.01 9.62 -33.18
CA LEU A 365 6.14 8.17 -33.52
C LEU A 365 5.73 7.02 -32.53
N GLU A 366 5.54 5.78 -33.07
CA GLU A 366 4.59 4.72 -32.58
C GLU A 366 4.89 3.23 -33.02
N ARG A 367 4.40 2.22 -32.24
CA ARG A 367 3.97 0.79 -32.56
C ARG A 367 4.95 -0.21 -33.28
N ALA A 368 4.79 -1.55 -33.40
CA ALA A 368 4.07 -2.73 -32.77
C ALA A 368 4.80 -4.06 -33.25
N THR A 369 4.41 -5.37 -33.25
CA THR A 369 3.16 -6.23 -33.27
C THR A 369 3.48 -7.71 -32.80
N THR A 370 2.76 -8.79 -33.23
CA THR A 370 3.11 -10.27 -33.18
C THR A 370 3.10 -11.04 -31.81
N SER A 371 3.03 -12.41 -31.67
CA SER A 371 2.56 -13.59 -32.49
C SER A 371 2.73 -14.96 -31.76
N GLY A 372 1.83 -15.95 -31.58
CA GLY A 372 0.34 -16.08 -31.69
C GLY A 372 -0.42 -16.99 -30.66
N ARG A 373 0.19 -17.43 -29.53
CA ARG A 373 -0.33 -18.21 -28.34
C ARG A 373 -1.58 -17.64 -27.61
N THR A 374 -2.28 -16.73 -28.27
CA THR A 374 -3.21 -15.71 -27.75
C THR A 374 -4.45 -16.21 -26.98
N ALA A 375 -5.04 -17.35 -27.36
CA ALA A 375 -6.36 -17.74 -26.83
C ALA A 375 -6.28 -18.20 -25.37
N GLU A 376 -5.38 -19.14 -25.08
CA GLU A 376 -5.06 -19.62 -23.72
C GLU A 376 -4.57 -18.47 -22.83
N MET A 377 -3.80 -17.54 -23.43
CA MET A 377 -3.35 -16.30 -22.78
C MET A 377 -4.51 -15.39 -22.38
N ILE A 378 -5.54 -15.24 -23.23
CA ILE A 378 -6.74 -14.44 -22.91
C ILE A 378 -7.51 -15.09 -21.76
N GLU A 379 -7.71 -16.41 -21.78
CA GLU A 379 -8.53 -17.08 -20.78
C GLU A 379 -7.87 -17.05 -19.39
N HIS A 380 -6.57 -17.35 -19.30
CA HIS A 380 -5.82 -17.11 -18.07
C HIS A 380 -5.80 -15.63 -17.64
N LEU A 381 -5.73 -14.68 -18.59
CA LEU A 381 -5.74 -13.27 -18.25
C LEU A 381 -7.08 -12.81 -17.68
N LEU A 382 -8.20 -13.22 -18.27
CA LEU A 382 -9.52 -12.78 -17.81
C LEU A 382 -9.87 -13.34 -16.42
N GLN A 383 -9.43 -14.58 -16.12
CA GLN A 383 -9.49 -15.11 -14.75
C GLN A 383 -8.58 -14.30 -13.81
N HIS A 384 -7.29 -14.18 -14.12
CA HIS A 384 -6.33 -13.48 -13.25
C HIS A 384 -6.70 -12.01 -13.01
N MET A 385 -7.22 -11.30 -14.03
CA MET A 385 -7.70 -9.92 -13.89
C MET A 385 -9.04 -9.82 -13.15
N SER A 386 -9.84 -10.89 -13.08
CA SER A 386 -11.02 -10.95 -12.21
C SER A 386 -10.62 -11.13 -10.74
N GLU A 387 -9.65 -11.99 -10.47
CA GLU A 387 -9.05 -12.18 -9.14
C GLU A 387 -8.34 -10.90 -8.66
N ALA A 388 -7.49 -10.30 -9.50
CA ALA A 388 -6.77 -9.06 -9.18
C ALA A 388 -7.68 -7.83 -9.03
N ALA A 389 -8.85 -7.80 -9.68
CA ALA A 389 -9.86 -6.76 -9.45
C ALA A 389 -10.38 -6.77 -8.00
N VAL A 390 -10.48 -7.95 -7.39
CA VAL A 390 -10.92 -8.14 -6.01
C VAL A 390 -9.73 -8.03 -5.05
N ILE A 391 -8.73 -8.92 -5.19
CA ILE A 391 -7.66 -9.13 -4.20
C ILE A 391 -6.69 -7.95 -4.17
N ASP A 392 -6.19 -7.50 -5.32
CA ASP A 392 -5.15 -6.46 -5.39
C ASP A 392 -5.73 -5.03 -5.45
N LEU A 393 -6.92 -4.85 -6.05
CA LEU A 393 -7.56 -3.54 -6.27
C LEU A 393 -8.75 -3.23 -5.35
N GLY A 394 -9.43 -4.22 -4.76
CA GLY A 394 -10.58 -4.00 -3.86
C GLY A 394 -11.82 -3.39 -4.56
N LEU A 395 -12.12 -3.83 -5.78
CA LEU A 395 -13.23 -3.31 -6.59
C LEU A 395 -14.53 -4.09 -6.39
N GLU A 396 -15.65 -3.39 -6.52
CA GLU A 396 -16.97 -4.01 -6.62
C GLU A 396 -17.17 -4.65 -8.00
N THR A 397 -17.08 -5.97 -8.08
CA THR A 397 -17.20 -6.76 -9.33
C THR A 397 -18.63 -7.26 -9.63
N GLY A 398 -19.54 -7.11 -8.67
CA GLY A 398 -20.97 -7.42 -8.82
C GLY A 398 -21.73 -6.43 -9.73
N PRO A 399 -23.03 -6.66 -9.96
CA PRO A 399 -23.90 -5.75 -10.69
C PRO A 399 -24.30 -4.54 -9.82
N PRO A 400 -24.21 -3.29 -10.34
CA PRO A 400 -24.48 -2.10 -9.54
C PRO A 400 -25.98 -1.91 -9.25
N LEU A 401 -26.37 -2.03 -7.98
CA LEU A 401 -27.73 -1.80 -7.52
C LEU A 401 -28.04 -0.29 -7.46
N ARG A 402 -28.93 0.15 -8.36
CA ARG A 402 -29.43 1.53 -8.42
C ARG A 402 -30.83 1.60 -7.81
N ASN A 403 -31.06 2.60 -6.97
CA ASN A 403 -32.41 2.96 -6.54
C ASN A 403 -33.22 3.52 -7.73
N GLY A 404 -34.55 3.48 -7.62
CA GLY A 404 -35.48 3.97 -8.65
C GLY A 404 -35.41 5.48 -8.93
N ASP A 405 -34.67 6.23 -8.12
CA ASP A 405 -34.38 7.66 -8.29
C ASP A 405 -32.99 7.94 -8.92
N GLY A 406 -32.21 6.89 -9.21
CA GLY A 406 -30.85 7.00 -9.74
C GLY A 406 -29.75 7.19 -8.69
N SER A 407 -30.07 7.20 -7.39
CA SER A 407 -29.06 7.14 -6.34
C SER A 407 -28.43 5.74 -6.23
N ALA A 408 -27.19 5.69 -5.74
CA ALA A 408 -26.56 4.44 -5.35
C ALA A 408 -27.28 3.90 -4.11
N ALA A 409 -27.74 2.65 -4.16
CA ALA A 409 -28.22 1.97 -2.97
C ALA A 409 -27.04 1.73 -2.01
N VAL A 410 -27.32 1.58 -0.71
CA VAL A 410 -26.36 0.91 0.19
C VAL A 410 -26.26 -0.53 -0.33
N ALA A 411 -25.10 -0.91 -0.84
CA ALA A 411 -24.89 -2.24 -1.38
C ALA A 411 -25.17 -3.28 -0.28
N PRO A 412 -26.02 -4.29 -0.52
CA PRO A 412 -26.22 -5.35 0.45
C PRO A 412 -24.89 -6.08 0.66
N PRO A 413 -24.58 -6.51 1.90
CA PRO A 413 -23.33 -7.18 2.19
C PRO A 413 -23.24 -8.49 1.40
N ALA A 414 -22.06 -8.78 0.83
CA ALA A 414 -21.91 -9.83 -0.18
C ALA A 414 -22.37 -11.23 0.26
N ALA A 415 -22.84 -11.99 -0.74
CA ALA A 415 -23.45 -13.32 -0.62
C ALA A 415 -22.63 -14.33 0.21
N LEU A 416 -21.31 -14.25 0.13
CA LEU A 416 -20.32 -14.95 0.97
C LEU A 416 -19.26 -13.92 1.37
N ARG A 417 -18.71 -14.05 2.58
CA ARG A 417 -17.47 -13.39 3.07
C ARG A 417 -17.10 -13.98 4.43
N PHE A 418 -15.89 -13.78 4.92
CA PHE A 418 -15.52 -14.13 6.29
C PHE A 418 -15.78 -12.97 7.26
N THR A 419 -15.60 -13.20 8.55
CA THR A 419 -15.44 -12.11 9.53
C THR A 419 -14.08 -11.45 9.36
N THR A 420 -13.03 -12.27 9.18
CA THR A 420 -11.64 -11.82 9.07
C THR A 420 -11.00 -12.56 7.89
N PRO A 421 -10.41 -11.87 6.90
CA PRO A 421 -9.75 -12.51 5.76
C PRO A 421 -8.50 -13.33 6.14
N PHE A 422 -7.78 -12.88 7.17
CA PHE A 422 -6.42 -13.33 7.48
C PHE A 422 -6.21 -13.55 8.98
N TYR A 423 -5.79 -14.76 9.37
CA TYR A 423 -5.56 -15.17 10.76
C TYR A 423 -4.10 -15.49 11.05
N TYR A 424 -3.33 -14.49 11.52
CA TYR A 424 -2.01 -14.70 12.12
C TYR A 424 -2.15 -15.08 13.61
N ARG A 425 -1.78 -16.30 14.03
CA ARG A 425 -2.08 -16.85 15.37
C ARG A 425 -0.93 -17.66 15.99
N PRO A 426 -0.81 -17.74 17.33
CA PRO A 426 0.25 -18.50 18.00
C PRO A 426 -0.05 -20.01 18.06
N PRO A 427 0.98 -20.88 18.05
CA PRO A 427 0.80 -22.34 18.17
C PRO A 427 0.05 -22.76 19.44
N GLY A 428 -0.75 -23.82 19.34
CA GLY A 428 -1.43 -24.47 20.46
C GLY A 428 -2.65 -23.71 21.02
N HIS A 429 -3.03 -22.56 20.45
CA HIS A 429 -4.15 -21.76 20.90
C HIS A 429 -5.34 -21.89 19.93
N PRO A 430 -6.52 -22.35 20.39
CA PRO A 430 -7.73 -22.35 19.57
C PRO A 430 -8.22 -20.94 19.23
N PHE A 431 -8.86 -20.79 18.08
CA PHE A 431 -9.51 -19.55 17.63
C PHE A 431 -10.72 -19.87 16.74
N HIS A 432 -11.61 -18.90 16.55
CA HIS A 432 -12.82 -19.08 15.73
C HIS A 432 -12.70 -18.42 14.36
N VAL A 433 -13.06 -19.17 13.32
CA VAL A 433 -13.21 -18.69 11.94
C VAL A 433 -14.68 -18.75 11.57
N ALA A 434 -15.24 -17.61 11.14
CA ALA A 434 -16.66 -17.50 10.80
C ALA A 434 -16.87 -17.00 9.37
N LEU A 435 -17.64 -17.75 8.60
CA LEU A 435 -18.20 -17.37 7.30
C LEU A 435 -19.55 -16.67 7.54
N LEU A 436 -19.73 -15.48 6.97
CA LEU A 436 -20.99 -14.77 6.86
C LEU A 436 -21.60 -14.99 5.47
N LEU A 437 -22.91 -15.19 5.40
CA LEU A 437 -23.60 -15.51 4.15
C LEU A 437 -24.96 -14.82 4.03
N ASP A 438 -25.36 -14.55 2.79
CA ASP A 438 -26.72 -14.14 2.42
C ASP A 438 -27.31 -15.14 1.42
N PRO A 439 -28.09 -16.13 1.89
CA PRO A 439 -28.78 -17.08 1.03
C PRO A 439 -29.65 -16.42 -0.06
N GLY A 440 -30.16 -15.21 0.16
CA GLY A 440 -30.98 -14.47 -0.82
C GLY A 440 -30.19 -13.90 -2.02
N GLN A 441 -28.86 -13.99 -2.00
CA GLN A 441 -27.97 -13.62 -3.11
C GLN A 441 -27.30 -14.82 -3.78
N LEU A 442 -27.57 -16.06 -3.31
CA LEU A 442 -27.02 -17.29 -3.87
C LEU A 442 -28.06 -17.99 -4.76
N PRO A 443 -27.67 -18.69 -5.84
CA PRO A 443 -28.64 -19.39 -6.69
C PRO A 443 -29.17 -20.65 -5.99
N ASP A 444 -30.49 -20.83 -5.92
CA ASP A 444 -31.16 -21.95 -5.21
C ASP A 444 -30.68 -23.36 -5.60
N ALA A 445 -30.19 -23.51 -6.84
CA ALA A 445 -29.72 -24.75 -7.43
C ALA A 445 -28.24 -25.07 -7.14
N GLU A 446 -27.48 -24.11 -6.59
CA GLU A 446 -26.06 -24.29 -6.28
C GLU A 446 -25.82 -25.05 -4.97
N THR A 447 -24.58 -25.52 -4.80
CA THR A 447 -24.10 -26.08 -3.54
C THR A 447 -22.97 -25.21 -3.00
N LEU A 448 -23.06 -24.88 -1.71
CA LEU A 448 -21.98 -24.24 -0.97
C LEU A 448 -20.86 -25.27 -0.79
N THR A 449 -19.79 -25.14 -1.56
CA THR A 449 -18.61 -26.01 -1.53
C THR A 449 -17.50 -25.40 -0.68
N PHE A 450 -16.68 -26.26 -0.08
CA PHE A 450 -15.56 -25.89 0.79
C PHE A 450 -14.30 -26.59 0.29
N GLU A 451 -13.28 -25.81 -0.05
CA GLU A 451 -11.96 -26.28 -0.45
C GLU A 451 -10.97 -25.91 0.66
N LEU A 452 -10.25 -26.92 1.18
CA LEU A 452 -9.43 -26.81 2.39
C LEU A 452 -7.98 -27.17 2.07
N ALA A 453 -7.12 -26.18 1.97
CA ALA A 453 -5.68 -26.36 1.84
C ALA A 453 -5.02 -26.30 3.23
N LEU A 454 -5.33 -27.27 4.09
CA LEU A 454 -4.85 -27.30 5.48
C LEU A 454 -3.80 -28.42 5.68
N PRO A 455 -2.59 -28.13 6.20
CA PRO A 455 -1.64 -29.16 6.62
C PRO A 455 -2.17 -29.89 7.87
N GLY A 456 -1.79 -31.17 8.06
CA GLY A 456 -2.39 -32.07 9.07
C GLY A 456 -2.23 -31.70 10.55
N SER A 457 -1.60 -30.56 10.86
CA SER A 457 -1.45 -29.97 12.20
C SER A 457 -2.14 -28.62 12.36
N LEU A 458 -2.77 -28.11 11.29
CA LEU A 458 -3.86 -27.14 11.31
C LEU A 458 -5.18 -27.93 11.33
N ARG A 459 -5.85 -27.95 12.48
CA ARG A 459 -7.13 -28.64 12.69
C ARG A 459 -8.30 -27.66 12.53
N ILE A 460 -9.41 -28.17 12.02
CA ILE A 460 -10.71 -27.48 11.92
C ILE A 460 -11.83 -28.39 12.43
N ASP A 461 -12.69 -27.88 13.31
CA ASP A 461 -13.78 -28.62 13.94
C ASP A 461 -15.06 -27.75 14.07
N PRO A 462 -16.24 -28.23 13.62
CA PRO A 462 -16.46 -29.45 12.84
C PRO A 462 -15.81 -29.37 11.45
N ALA A 463 -15.51 -30.50 10.83
CA ALA A 463 -15.03 -30.52 9.45
C ALA A 463 -16.11 -29.95 8.49
N PRO A 464 -15.79 -28.94 7.64
CA PRO A 464 -16.72 -28.43 6.64
C PRO A 464 -17.21 -29.52 5.68
N ALA A 465 -18.51 -29.51 5.38
CA ALA A 465 -19.15 -30.44 4.45
C ALA A 465 -20.05 -29.65 3.48
N PRO A 466 -20.14 -30.01 2.19
CA PRO A 466 -20.93 -29.25 1.22
C PRO A 466 -22.41 -29.15 1.61
N VAL A 467 -23.00 -27.96 1.47
CA VAL A 467 -24.40 -27.69 1.84
C VAL A 467 -25.17 -27.16 0.62
N PRO A 468 -26.25 -27.80 0.16
CA PRO A 468 -27.12 -27.23 -0.88
C PRO A 468 -27.63 -25.84 -0.45
N VAL A 469 -27.66 -24.85 -1.35
CA VAL A 469 -28.08 -23.48 -0.98
C VAL A 469 -29.51 -23.48 -0.41
N SER A 470 -30.41 -24.25 -1.04
CA SER A 470 -31.77 -24.50 -0.58
C SER A 470 -31.91 -25.17 0.80
N ALA A 471 -30.83 -25.74 1.37
CA ALA A 471 -30.80 -26.30 2.72
C ALA A 471 -30.29 -25.33 3.80
N LEU A 472 -29.77 -24.15 3.43
CA LEU A 472 -29.25 -23.16 4.38
C LEU A 472 -30.37 -22.46 5.19
N GLY A 473 -31.54 -22.27 4.57
CA GLY A 473 -32.66 -21.55 5.17
C GLY A 473 -32.28 -20.14 5.62
N ASP A 474 -32.57 -19.78 6.86
CA ASP A 474 -32.21 -18.48 7.45
C ASP A 474 -30.76 -18.40 7.97
N THR A 475 -29.91 -19.41 7.74
CA THR A 475 -28.51 -19.43 8.23
C THR A 475 -27.71 -18.25 7.65
N ARG A 476 -27.24 -17.34 8.52
CA ARG A 476 -26.41 -16.16 8.15
C ARG A 476 -24.95 -16.24 8.56
N ARG A 477 -24.58 -17.23 9.38
CA ARG A 477 -23.22 -17.46 9.89
C ARG A 477 -22.97 -18.97 9.98
N ILE A 478 -21.83 -19.42 9.47
CA ILE A 478 -21.26 -20.74 9.74
C ILE A 478 -19.92 -20.49 10.45
N GLU A 479 -19.60 -21.28 11.46
CA GLU A 479 -18.44 -21.06 12.32
C GLU A 479 -17.73 -22.38 12.64
N TRP A 480 -16.40 -22.30 12.68
CA TRP A 480 -15.52 -23.41 13.00
C TRP A 480 -14.50 -23.00 14.05
N THR A 481 -14.13 -23.95 14.91
CA THR A 481 -12.98 -23.81 15.81
C THR A 481 -11.75 -24.34 15.08
N MET A 482 -10.69 -23.54 15.03
CA MET A 482 -9.40 -23.93 14.46
C MET A 482 -8.30 -23.92 15.52
N ALA A 483 -7.29 -24.77 15.34
CA ALA A 483 -6.09 -24.79 16.15
C ALA A 483 -4.89 -25.28 15.31
N GLY A 484 -3.76 -24.58 15.40
CA GLY A 484 -2.51 -24.96 14.74
C GLY A 484 -1.43 -25.38 15.73
N GLU A 485 -0.77 -26.52 15.51
CA GLU A 485 0.20 -27.07 16.47
C GLU A 485 1.65 -26.60 16.28
N ARG A 486 2.04 -26.14 15.08
CA ARG A 486 3.43 -25.72 14.80
C ARG A 486 3.49 -24.36 14.13
N ALA A 487 4.52 -23.58 14.47
CA ALA A 487 4.83 -22.35 13.76
C ALA A 487 5.43 -22.62 12.38
N GLY A 488 5.25 -21.67 11.45
CA GLY A 488 5.61 -21.81 10.05
C GLY A 488 4.55 -22.53 9.21
N GLU A 489 3.45 -22.96 9.81
CA GLU A 489 2.33 -23.58 9.07
C GLU A 489 1.37 -22.51 8.53
N HIS A 490 0.86 -22.77 7.33
CA HIS A 490 -0.06 -21.94 6.56
C HIS A 490 -1.20 -22.85 6.06
N GLY A 491 -2.38 -22.30 5.86
CA GLY A 491 -3.45 -23.00 5.16
C GLY A 491 -4.67 -22.12 4.87
N GLU A 492 -5.49 -22.57 3.93
CA GLU A 492 -6.56 -21.77 3.34
C GLU A 492 -7.92 -22.48 3.38
N ILE A 493 -8.98 -21.66 3.44
CA ILE A 493 -10.38 -22.05 3.36
C ILE A 493 -11.03 -21.22 2.26
N THR A 494 -11.28 -21.85 1.11
CA THR A 494 -12.05 -21.26 0.01
C THR A 494 -13.48 -21.80 0.07
N VAL A 495 -14.46 -20.93 -0.13
CA VAL A 495 -15.88 -21.26 -0.14
C VAL A 495 -16.51 -20.74 -1.42
N ARG A 496 -17.25 -21.57 -2.18
CA ARG A 496 -17.89 -21.15 -3.44
C ARG A 496 -19.36 -21.57 -3.52
N ALA A 497 -20.14 -20.83 -4.29
CA ALA A 497 -21.49 -21.18 -4.73
C ALA A 497 -21.80 -20.42 -6.04
N GLY A 498 -21.71 -21.11 -7.19
CA GLY A 498 -21.70 -20.46 -8.51
C GLY A 498 -20.53 -19.47 -8.69
N ASP A 499 -20.79 -18.35 -9.37
CA ASP A 499 -19.84 -17.23 -9.56
C ASP A 499 -19.38 -16.60 -8.23
N CYS A 500 -20.11 -16.77 -7.13
CA CYS A 500 -19.82 -16.17 -5.83
C CYS A 500 -18.81 -17.00 -5.05
N TRP A 501 -17.77 -16.37 -4.52
CA TRP A 501 -16.75 -17.03 -3.70
C TRP A 501 -16.27 -16.19 -2.53
N ALA A 502 -15.66 -16.85 -1.55
CA ALA A 502 -14.98 -16.27 -0.41
C ALA A 502 -13.68 -17.02 -0.07
N LEU A 503 -12.69 -16.33 0.50
CA LEU A 503 -11.37 -16.86 0.86
C LEU A 503 -10.96 -16.40 2.28
N CYS A 504 -10.46 -17.33 3.08
CA CYS A 504 -9.80 -17.08 4.35
C CYS A 504 -8.44 -17.80 4.40
N GLU A 505 -7.44 -17.12 4.95
CA GLU A 505 -6.07 -17.62 5.07
C GLU A 505 -5.62 -17.61 6.54
N ILE A 506 -4.93 -18.68 6.94
CA ILE A 506 -4.50 -18.94 8.30
C ILE A 506 -2.99 -19.15 8.33
N VAL A 507 -2.31 -18.50 9.27
CA VAL A 507 -0.86 -18.60 9.48
C VAL A 507 -0.55 -18.76 10.97
N ILE A 508 0.26 -19.77 11.28
CA ILE A 508 0.65 -20.09 12.65
C ILE A 508 2.11 -19.67 12.87
N ALA A 509 2.35 -18.84 13.88
CA ALA A 509 3.67 -18.26 14.15
C ALA A 509 3.91 -18.00 15.64
N GLU A 510 5.07 -18.41 16.17
CA GLU A 510 5.44 -18.27 17.60
C GLU A 510 5.35 -16.85 18.15
N HIS A 511 5.44 -15.83 17.29
CA HIS A 511 5.56 -14.43 17.68
C HIS A 511 4.25 -13.64 17.51
N ALA A 512 3.17 -14.28 17.05
CA ALA A 512 1.85 -13.67 16.93
C ALA A 512 1.32 -13.17 18.28
N SER A 513 0.54 -12.08 18.26
CA SER A 513 -0.08 -11.55 19.48
C SER A 513 -1.06 -12.55 20.11
N ARG A 514 -1.07 -12.62 21.44
CA ARG A 514 -1.89 -13.58 22.22
C ARG A 514 -3.33 -13.11 22.44
N ARG A 515 -3.69 -11.88 22.04
CA ARG A 515 -4.98 -11.23 22.37
C ARG A 515 -6.03 -11.25 21.26
N SER A 516 -5.71 -11.73 20.05
CA SER A 516 -6.59 -11.63 18.88
C SER A 516 -7.67 -12.73 18.78
N ALA A 517 -8.06 -13.33 19.91
CA ALA A 517 -9.25 -14.17 20.02
C ALA A 517 -10.51 -13.32 20.22
N ASP A 518 -10.40 -12.24 21.01
CA ASP A 518 -11.50 -11.36 21.45
C ASP A 518 -11.55 -10.04 20.64
N GLN A 519 -11.17 -10.09 19.36
CA GLN A 519 -11.19 -8.93 18.44
C GLN A 519 -12.33 -9.10 17.43
N PRO A 520 -13.25 -8.14 17.29
CA PRO A 520 -14.33 -8.23 16.32
C PRO A 520 -13.81 -7.89 14.90
N PRO A 521 -14.55 -8.29 13.86
CA PRO A 521 -14.18 -7.96 12.49
C PRO A 521 -14.22 -6.45 12.24
N HIS A 522 -13.21 -5.94 11.53
CA HIS A 522 -13.10 -4.52 11.14
C HIS A 522 -14.37 -3.96 10.46
N HIS A 523 -15.19 -4.82 9.84
CA HIS A 523 -16.45 -4.44 9.19
C HIS A 523 -17.64 -4.19 10.12
N ALA A 524 -17.69 -4.73 11.34
CA ALA A 524 -18.90 -4.62 12.17
C ALA A 524 -19.19 -3.18 12.60
N ILE A 525 -18.13 -2.40 12.83
CA ILE A 525 -18.18 -1.11 13.54
C ILE A 525 -18.66 0.04 12.63
N ALA A 526 -18.67 -0.17 11.31
CA ALA A 526 -19.23 0.79 10.35
C ALA A 526 -20.77 0.89 10.41
N ALA A 527 -21.46 -0.14 10.92
CA ALA A 527 -22.92 -0.20 10.95
C ALA A 527 -23.54 0.50 12.19
N ASP A 528 -22.94 0.34 13.37
CA ASP A 528 -23.51 0.81 14.65
C ASP A 528 -23.21 2.28 14.99
N ALA A 529 -22.64 3.05 14.06
CA ALA A 529 -22.28 4.46 14.23
C ALA A 529 -23.48 5.46 14.25
N SER A 530 -24.61 5.06 14.84
CA SER A 530 -25.84 5.83 15.08
C SER A 530 -26.54 6.41 13.83
N ALA A 531 -27.76 5.95 13.56
CA ALA A 531 -28.58 6.29 12.40
C ALA A 531 -29.07 7.77 12.29
N GLN A 532 -28.44 8.70 13.02
CA GLN A 532 -28.68 10.15 12.93
C GLN A 532 -27.51 10.95 12.34
N GLN A 533 -26.34 10.35 12.09
CA GLN A 533 -25.17 11.05 11.52
C GLN A 533 -24.88 10.75 10.04
N ALA A 534 -25.59 9.79 9.43
CA ALA A 534 -25.37 9.32 8.05
C ALA A 534 -25.67 10.36 6.92
N ALA A 535 -26.06 11.59 7.26
CA ALA A 535 -26.57 12.58 6.30
C ALA A 535 -25.50 13.50 5.66
N ALA A 536 -24.22 13.41 6.06
CA ALA A 536 -23.22 14.46 5.76
C ALA A 536 -21.91 14.00 5.10
N HIS A 537 -21.55 12.72 5.13
CA HIS A 537 -20.24 12.25 4.66
C HIS A 537 -20.34 11.05 3.72
N ARG A 538 -19.89 11.25 2.47
CA ARG A 538 -19.60 10.16 1.53
C ARG A 538 -18.29 9.49 1.94
N GLU A 539 -18.36 8.47 2.78
CA GLU A 539 -17.26 7.52 2.88
C GLU A 539 -17.21 6.67 1.60
N VAL A 540 -16.02 6.59 0.98
CA VAL A 540 -15.78 5.68 -0.15
C VAL A 540 -15.79 4.26 0.39
N HIS A 541 -16.91 3.56 0.21
CA HIS A 541 -16.98 2.12 0.48
C HIS A 541 -15.99 1.39 -0.42
N ARG A 542 -15.05 0.70 0.21
CA ARG A 542 -14.25 -0.35 -0.42
C ARG A 542 -14.71 -1.68 0.16
N PRO A 543 -15.10 -2.68 -0.66
CA PRO A 543 -15.37 -4.03 -0.17
C PRO A 543 -14.22 -4.64 0.61
N SER A 544 -14.54 -5.78 1.21
CA SER A 544 -13.52 -6.71 1.68
C SER A 544 -12.96 -7.54 0.51
N ARG A 545 -11.80 -8.17 0.72
CA ARG A 545 -11.06 -8.98 -0.26
C ARG A 545 -11.26 -10.47 -0.10
N ASP A 546 -11.88 -10.85 1.01
CA ASP A 546 -12.28 -12.22 1.34
C ASP A 546 -13.49 -12.70 0.53
N HIS A 547 -13.95 -11.95 -0.47
CA HIS A 547 -15.08 -12.33 -1.33
C HIS A 547 -15.04 -11.69 -2.70
N GLY A 548 -15.58 -12.38 -3.70
CA GLY A 548 -15.64 -11.92 -5.08
C GLY A 548 -16.77 -12.53 -5.88
N VAL A 549 -17.00 -11.94 -7.06
CA VAL A 549 -17.87 -12.48 -8.13
C VAL A 549 -17.16 -12.22 -9.46
N ASP A 550 -16.90 -13.24 -10.27
CA ASP A 550 -15.86 -13.17 -11.32
C ASP A 550 -16.18 -12.17 -12.45
N LEU A 551 -15.44 -11.05 -12.53
CA LEU A 551 -15.80 -9.88 -13.34
C LEU A 551 -15.78 -10.14 -14.85
N PHE A 552 -14.84 -10.95 -15.34
CA PHE A 552 -14.64 -11.22 -16.75
C PHE A 552 -14.91 -12.71 -17.04
N THR A 553 -16.16 -13.06 -17.35
CA THR A 553 -16.60 -14.44 -17.62
C THR A 553 -16.20 -14.96 -19.00
N GLY A 554 -15.47 -14.16 -19.79
CA GLY A 554 -14.90 -14.54 -21.07
C GLY A 554 -14.87 -13.40 -22.09
N TYR A 555 -14.83 -13.77 -23.37
CA TYR A 555 -14.80 -12.85 -24.50
C TYR A 555 -15.66 -13.39 -25.65
N ASP A 556 -15.97 -12.54 -26.63
CA ASP A 556 -16.61 -12.92 -27.90
C ASP A 556 -16.18 -11.98 -29.04
N PHE A 557 -16.19 -12.50 -30.27
CA PHE A 557 -15.98 -11.73 -31.50
C PHE A 557 -17.33 -11.45 -32.17
N ARG A 558 -17.72 -10.18 -32.33
CA ARG A 558 -19.03 -9.79 -32.87
C ARG A 558 -18.91 -8.53 -33.73
N THR A 559 -19.73 -8.41 -34.77
CA THR A 559 -19.84 -7.16 -35.54
C THR A 559 -20.83 -6.24 -34.85
N LEU A 560 -20.35 -5.10 -34.34
CA LEU A 560 -21.20 -4.07 -33.76
C LEU A 560 -21.77 -3.15 -34.84
N HIS A 561 -22.83 -2.40 -34.52
CA HIS A 561 -23.44 -1.44 -35.43
C HIS A 561 -22.67 -0.10 -35.57
N ASN A 562 -21.46 -0.02 -35.01
CA ASN A 562 -20.53 1.08 -35.18
C ASN A 562 -19.15 0.57 -35.68
N SER A 563 -18.41 1.45 -36.34
CA SER A 563 -17.08 1.15 -36.93
C SER A 563 -15.92 1.86 -36.21
N ALA A 564 -16.23 2.67 -35.19
CA ALA A 564 -15.25 3.42 -34.40
C ALA A 564 -14.65 2.60 -33.25
N ASP A 565 -15.49 1.92 -32.48
CA ASP A 565 -15.06 1.17 -31.30
C ASP A 565 -14.43 -0.15 -31.73
N ARG A 566 -13.19 -0.42 -31.31
CA ARG A 566 -12.42 -1.62 -31.71
C ARG A 566 -12.73 -2.83 -30.81
N ALA A 567 -12.96 -2.57 -29.53
CA ALA A 567 -13.45 -3.53 -28.55
C ALA A 567 -14.21 -2.77 -27.45
N VAL A 568 -15.12 -3.44 -26.76
CA VAL A 568 -15.92 -2.90 -25.64
C VAL A 568 -16.13 -3.99 -24.58
N TYR A 569 -16.41 -3.61 -23.35
CA TYR A 569 -16.94 -4.54 -22.35
C TYR A 569 -18.48 -4.57 -22.44
N SER A 570 -19.09 -5.75 -22.26
CA SER A 570 -20.54 -5.96 -22.19
C SER A 570 -20.95 -6.23 -20.74
N PRO A 571 -21.43 -5.24 -19.96
CA PRO A 571 -21.75 -5.43 -18.54
C PRO A 571 -22.89 -6.43 -18.29
N ALA A 572 -23.78 -6.62 -19.27
CA ALA A 572 -24.90 -7.57 -19.18
C ALA A 572 -24.47 -9.02 -19.38
N GLU A 573 -23.35 -9.26 -20.05
CA GLU A 573 -22.82 -10.60 -20.35
C GLU A 573 -21.53 -10.91 -19.58
N ARG A 574 -20.94 -9.89 -18.94
CA ARG A 574 -19.65 -9.91 -18.24
C ARG A 574 -18.46 -10.30 -19.14
N LYS A 575 -18.60 -10.07 -20.45
CA LYS A 575 -17.62 -10.42 -21.50
C LYS A 575 -16.96 -9.21 -22.14
N VAL A 576 -15.71 -9.39 -22.60
CA VAL A 576 -15.06 -8.47 -23.55
C VAL A 576 -15.52 -8.80 -24.98
N ILE A 577 -16.10 -7.83 -25.68
CA ILE A 577 -16.59 -7.97 -27.06
C ILE A 577 -15.64 -7.24 -28.01
N ILE A 578 -15.00 -7.98 -28.92
CA ILE A 578 -14.09 -7.42 -29.93
C ILE A 578 -14.85 -7.22 -31.24
N ASN A 579 -14.79 -5.99 -31.77
CA ASN A 579 -15.65 -5.55 -32.88
C ASN A 579 -15.08 -5.95 -34.25
N THR A 580 -15.59 -7.03 -34.83
CA THR A 580 -15.24 -7.48 -36.19
C THR A 580 -15.75 -6.54 -37.29
N GLY A 581 -16.55 -5.52 -36.96
CA GLY A 581 -16.96 -4.44 -37.85
C GLY A 581 -15.96 -3.28 -37.98
N ALA A 582 -15.01 -3.14 -37.06
CA ALA A 582 -14.07 -2.02 -37.04
C ALA A 582 -12.96 -2.20 -38.12
N PRO A 583 -12.72 -1.21 -39.02
CA PRO A 583 -11.77 -1.37 -40.12
C PRO A 583 -10.34 -1.71 -39.68
N THR A 584 -9.88 -1.15 -38.57
CA THR A 584 -8.55 -1.43 -37.99
C THR A 584 -8.44 -2.83 -37.40
N VAL A 585 -9.55 -3.44 -37.00
CA VAL A 585 -9.61 -4.82 -36.49
C VAL A 585 -9.66 -5.81 -37.66
N GLN A 586 -10.43 -5.50 -38.71
CA GLN A 586 -10.56 -6.33 -39.92
C GLN A 586 -9.22 -6.63 -40.62
N LEU A 587 -8.23 -5.72 -40.54
CA LEU A 587 -6.87 -5.93 -41.05
C LEU A 587 -6.18 -7.18 -40.46
N TYR A 588 -6.57 -7.58 -39.25
CA TYR A 588 -5.96 -8.66 -38.48
C TYR A 588 -6.79 -9.95 -38.47
N VAL A 589 -7.98 -9.93 -39.08
CA VAL A 589 -8.87 -11.09 -39.24
C VAL A 589 -8.60 -11.75 -40.61
N ASP A 590 -8.77 -13.07 -40.70
CA ASP A 590 -8.69 -13.83 -41.94
C ASP A 590 -10.06 -13.98 -42.64
N GLY A 591 -10.07 -14.53 -43.85
CA GLY A 591 -11.30 -14.80 -44.61
C GLY A 591 -12.22 -15.88 -44.01
N ARG A 592 -11.95 -16.35 -42.79
CA ARG A 592 -12.73 -17.33 -42.02
C ARG A 592 -13.11 -16.80 -40.62
N GLY A 593 -12.87 -15.52 -40.33
CA GLY A 593 -13.20 -14.90 -39.04
C GLY A 593 -12.19 -15.16 -37.92
N ARG A 594 -11.02 -15.72 -38.21
CA ARG A 594 -9.97 -15.97 -37.21
C ARG A 594 -8.98 -14.82 -37.15
N PHE A 595 -8.57 -14.41 -35.97
CA PHE A 595 -7.43 -13.50 -35.82
C PHE A 595 -6.15 -14.20 -36.23
N ARG A 596 -5.33 -13.52 -37.03
CA ARG A 596 -3.96 -13.94 -37.33
C ARG A 596 -3.11 -13.76 -36.09
N ASP A 597 -2.13 -14.63 -35.89
CA ASP A 597 -1.13 -14.52 -34.82
C ASP A 597 -0.54 -13.10 -34.68
N SER A 598 -0.28 -12.41 -35.81
CA SER A 598 0.22 -11.03 -35.87
C SER A 598 -0.61 -10.02 -35.05
N ALA A 599 -1.86 -10.35 -34.73
CA ALA A 599 -2.77 -9.57 -33.91
C ALA A 599 -2.46 -9.54 -32.42
N ARG A 600 -1.59 -10.40 -31.84
CA ARG A 600 -1.39 -10.46 -30.37
C ARG A 600 -1.21 -9.10 -29.71
N LEU A 601 -0.36 -8.23 -30.25
CA LEU A 601 -0.10 -6.93 -29.62
C LEU A 601 -1.28 -5.95 -29.78
N LEU A 602 -2.10 -6.09 -30.83
CA LEU A 602 -3.39 -5.42 -30.93
C LEU A 602 -4.39 -6.00 -29.92
N LEU A 603 -4.42 -7.31 -29.72
CA LEU A 603 -5.29 -7.94 -28.73
C LEU A 603 -4.86 -7.57 -27.31
N ALA A 604 -3.55 -7.53 -27.02
CA ALA A 604 -3.00 -6.99 -25.79
C ALA A 604 -3.39 -5.52 -25.60
N GLU A 605 -3.26 -4.69 -26.64
CA GLU A 605 -3.73 -3.31 -26.62
C GLU A 605 -5.23 -3.25 -26.32
N LEU A 606 -6.10 -4.02 -26.99
CA LEU A 606 -7.55 -3.98 -26.82
C LEU A 606 -8.02 -4.56 -25.48
N PHE A 607 -7.44 -5.66 -24.99
CA PHE A 607 -7.73 -6.20 -23.67
C PHE A 607 -7.21 -5.26 -22.58
N LEU A 608 -6.00 -4.70 -22.71
CA LEU A 608 -5.51 -3.67 -21.79
C LEU A 608 -6.42 -2.44 -21.80
N ASP A 609 -6.80 -1.95 -22.97
CA ASP A 609 -7.63 -0.75 -23.18
C ASP A 609 -9.03 -0.93 -22.54
N VAL A 610 -9.68 -2.09 -22.77
CA VAL A 610 -11.02 -2.42 -22.23
C VAL A 610 -10.99 -2.83 -20.76
N ILE A 611 -10.04 -3.67 -20.33
CA ILE A 611 -9.91 -4.07 -18.91
C ILE A 611 -9.52 -2.85 -18.08
N SER A 612 -8.55 -2.04 -18.51
CA SER A 612 -8.22 -0.81 -17.78
C SER A 612 -9.32 0.24 -17.86
N ASP A 613 -10.13 0.32 -18.93
CA ASP A 613 -11.34 1.16 -18.95
C ASP A 613 -12.38 0.70 -17.93
N GLU A 614 -12.74 -0.59 -17.88
CA GLU A 614 -13.78 -1.09 -16.95
C GLU A 614 -13.29 -1.07 -15.49
N LEU A 615 -12.05 -1.48 -15.23
CA LEU A 615 -11.46 -1.39 -13.89
C LEU A 615 -11.27 0.07 -13.45
N ALA A 616 -10.87 0.99 -14.34
CA ALA A 616 -10.79 2.41 -14.01
C ALA A 616 -12.18 3.04 -13.83
N ARG A 617 -13.16 2.66 -14.66
CA ARG A 617 -14.56 3.09 -14.54
C ARG A 617 -15.11 2.69 -13.18
N ARG A 618 -15.02 1.41 -12.82
CA ARG A 618 -15.45 0.90 -11.51
C ARG A 618 -14.73 1.61 -10.37
N ARG A 619 -13.39 1.71 -10.43
CA ARG A 619 -12.59 2.40 -9.40
C ARG A 619 -13.02 3.86 -9.24
N VAL A 620 -13.28 4.58 -10.32
CA VAL A 620 -13.65 6.01 -10.33
C VAL A 620 -15.11 6.23 -9.93
N GLU A 621 -16.02 5.35 -10.33
CA GLU A 621 -17.42 5.35 -9.87
C GLU A 621 -17.51 5.06 -8.37
N GLN A 622 -16.82 4.01 -7.89
CA GLN A 622 -16.72 3.60 -6.49
C GLN A 622 -16.09 4.69 -5.61
N HIS A 623 -15.05 5.38 -6.10
CA HIS A 623 -14.46 6.53 -5.40
C HIS A 623 -15.26 7.84 -5.56
N GLY A 624 -16.48 7.79 -6.11
CA GLY A 624 -17.39 8.94 -6.19
C GLY A 624 -17.06 9.99 -7.26
N HIS A 625 -16.11 9.70 -8.15
CA HIS A 625 -15.62 10.55 -9.23
C HIS A 625 -16.26 10.20 -10.60
N ALA A 626 -17.42 9.54 -10.61
CA ALA A 626 -18.14 9.13 -11.82
C ALA A 626 -18.31 10.31 -12.82
N GLY A 627 -17.77 10.14 -14.03
CA GLY A 627 -17.78 11.17 -15.08
C GLY A 627 -16.62 12.16 -15.07
N ASP A 628 -15.74 12.15 -14.07
CA ASP A 628 -14.50 12.93 -14.10
C ASP A 628 -13.47 12.27 -15.03
N LEU A 629 -13.32 12.86 -16.22
CA LEU A 629 -12.39 12.41 -17.26
C LEU A 629 -10.92 12.40 -16.79
N LYS A 630 -10.52 13.28 -15.87
CA LYS A 630 -9.14 13.31 -15.34
C LYS A 630 -8.93 12.20 -14.31
N ALA A 631 -9.88 11.99 -13.40
CA ALA A 631 -9.83 10.87 -12.46
C ALA A 631 -9.82 9.53 -13.22
N PHE A 632 -10.66 9.40 -14.25
CA PHE A 632 -10.69 8.26 -15.16
C PHE A 632 -9.35 8.01 -15.85
N GLN A 633 -8.77 9.03 -16.49
CA GLN A 633 -7.46 8.91 -17.14
C GLN A 633 -6.33 8.60 -16.15
N ALA A 634 -6.39 9.10 -14.92
CA ALA A 634 -5.42 8.79 -13.87
C ALA A 634 -5.54 7.35 -13.38
N ALA A 635 -6.75 6.88 -13.04
CA ALA A 635 -7.01 5.50 -12.63
C ALA A 635 -6.65 4.50 -13.74
N LYS A 636 -6.97 4.82 -15.01
CA LYS A 636 -6.59 4.01 -16.17
C LYS A 636 -5.07 3.89 -16.30
N ARG A 637 -4.34 5.00 -16.20
CA ARG A 637 -2.86 5.00 -16.23
C ARG A 637 -2.24 4.20 -15.08
N ASP A 638 -2.81 4.26 -13.88
CA ASP A 638 -2.33 3.49 -12.72
C ASP A 638 -2.54 1.97 -12.92
N ILE A 639 -3.72 1.57 -13.42
CA ILE A 639 -4.02 0.17 -13.77
C ILE A 639 -3.14 -0.31 -14.93
N ILE A 640 -2.88 0.53 -15.93
CA ILE A 640 -1.91 0.24 -17.01
C ILE A 640 -0.48 0.14 -16.47
N ARG A 641 -0.07 0.96 -15.50
CA ARG A 641 1.28 0.89 -14.92
C ARG A 641 1.46 -0.36 -14.06
N ARG A 642 0.46 -0.75 -13.26
CA ARG A 642 0.51 -1.96 -12.44
C ARG A 642 0.42 -3.24 -13.28
N TYR A 643 -0.61 -3.39 -14.12
CA TYR A 643 -0.88 -4.65 -14.83
C TYR A 643 -0.54 -4.62 -16.31
N GLY A 644 -0.20 -3.47 -16.91
CA GLY A 644 0.16 -3.42 -18.33
C GLY A 644 1.40 -4.25 -18.65
N SER A 645 2.38 -4.30 -17.74
CA SER A 645 3.53 -5.22 -17.85
C SER A 645 3.07 -6.68 -17.85
N ASP A 646 2.18 -7.07 -16.94
CA ASP A 646 1.74 -8.46 -16.80
C ASP A 646 0.73 -8.87 -17.87
N ILE A 647 -0.14 -7.98 -18.31
CA ILE A 647 -1.01 -8.15 -19.49
C ILE A 647 -0.13 -8.32 -20.73
N HIS A 648 0.84 -7.43 -20.97
CA HIS A 648 1.74 -7.57 -22.12
C HIS A 648 2.63 -8.82 -22.01
N ARG A 649 3.13 -9.20 -20.83
CA ARG A 649 3.83 -10.48 -20.61
C ARG A 649 2.93 -11.67 -20.89
N THR A 650 1.71 -11.67 -20.38
CA THR A 650 0.71 -12.71 -20.67
C THR A 650 0.39 -12.78 -22.16
N PHE A 651 0.54 -11.69 -22.93
CA PHE A 651 0.43 -11.71 -24.39
C PHE A 651 1.74 -11.89 -25.18
N LEU A 652 2.93 -11.80 -24.58
CA LEU A 652 4.23 -12.01 -25.23
C LEU A 652 4.72 -13.45 -24.97
N GLY A 653 4.69 -13.86 -23.70
CA GLY A 653 4.79 -15.24 -23.23
C GLY A 653 6.19 -15.79 -23.02
#